data_AF-A0A8J4B652-F1
#
_entry.id   AF-A0A8J4B652-F1
#
_cell.length_a   1.000
_cell.length_b   1.000
_cell.length_c   1.000
_cell.angle_alpha   90.00
_cell.angle_beta   90.00
_cell.angle_gamma   90.00
#
_symmetry.space_group_name_H-M   'P 1'
#
loop_
_entity.id
_entity.type
_entity.pdbx_description
1 polymer ?
#
loop_
_entity_poly.entity_id
_entity_poly.type
_entity_poly.pdbx_seq_one_letter_code
_entity_poly.pdbx_strand_id
1 'polypeptide(L)'
;MIYHVTLKEQFILTQYRAASEHCLLAQSTPIFNPRSSQGCGVWSFELRLRCSMAYRQLQNHSIAGAPPAYRQIAPRVTLSRRPLRVSAVAELNKTAAVVPESTALVPAPVDIANKLRYLFGRNGDYTVADAYQGTSWSVREKLIDSFNKTHEHWKKEDPKFIYYLSAEFLMGRSLINTVYNLGLEGEYAEALNQLGYEMEKVADAERDAALGNGGLGRLAACFLDSMATLDLPGWGYGIRYKYGMFKQALRNGYQVELPDIWLTKGNPWELRRDDVKFEVGFGGRVERRKQGSKEITVWTPSEKVIAQAYDNPIPGFNTPTTSNLRLWDAVPLTEFDLSAFNAGDYDRAMLERERAEGISAVLYPNDSTPEGKELRLKQQYFFVCASLQDVLSRFKAVHGNNFDLLPEKACFQLNDTHPTIAVAELMRLLLDVEGLDWDKVWTITTKCLNYTNHTVMPEALEKWPVKVMAKMLPRHMEIIEVINEGWTKWLGGHLKDLAPEERAKRIAAMSIIHENPWNKEEMLVNMAYLAVVGSSAVNGVAAIHSNIVKDEILNDFYQIFPSKFQNKTNGVTPRRWLAWCNPELASLITDTLGTSEWINDTEKLAGLRAYASDKAFQAKWAAVKKAKKAKLAELIKKVHGDEVNPNALFDIQIKRIHEYKRQYLNVLSIIWRYKQLKKMSPEERKKAVARVCVIGGKAASAYDMAKRIIRLVTAVGDVINKDPETKDYLRLYFLPDYNVSLAETIIPAAELSQHISTAGTEASGTSNMKFQMNGCLIIGTWDGANIEIAEETGIDNVFVFGVRAEEINQLRKERKNLKTDPRWDELMRDIEGGMFGDKDYFKPLVDSVNNMKVGNDWFLLANDFASYLKAQEDVDACYKDQSEWLRRSIMYTAGSGKFSSDRTIREYAEDIWHVTPSRPTA
;
A
#
# COMPACT_ATOMS: atom_id res chain seq x y z
N MET A 1 2.64 -28.37 46.58
CA MET A 1 3.70 -28.24 47.61
C MET A 1 4.93 -28.95 47.07
N ILE A 2 5.97 -28.18 46.68
CA ILE A 2 7.28 -28.09 47.37
C ILE A 2 8.12 -29.36 47.05
N TYR A 3 9.20 -29.40 46.26
CA TYR A 3 10.27 -28.47 45.88
C TYR A 3 10.78 -28.80 44.46
N HIS A 4 11.07 -27.80 43.63
CA HIS A 4 12.37 -27.61 42.97
C HIS A 4 12.38 -26.28 42.21
N VAL A 5 13.16 -25.32 42.74
CA VAL A 5 13.44 -24.00 42.18
C VAL A 5 14.95 -23.83 42.19
N THR A 6 15.55 -23.67 41.00
CA THR A 6 16.88 -23.12 40.67
C THR A 6 16.99 -23.28 39.14
N LEU A 7 17.40 -22.35 38.28
CA LEU A 7 18.20 -21.14 38.36
C LEU A 7 17.68 -20.16 37.29
N LYS A 8 17.35 -18.93 37.67
CA LYS A 8 17.02 -17.85 36.72
C LYS A 8 17.46 -16.50 37.25
N GLU A 9 18.72 -16.41 37.68
CA GLU A 9 19.38 -15.16 38.07
C GLU A 9 20.86 -15.24 37.69
N GLN A 10 21.18 -15.06 36.40
CA GLN A 10 22.53 -14.70 35.95
C GLN A 10 22.63 -14.21 34.50
N PHE A 11 21.63 -13.47 33.99
CA PHE A 11 21.71 -12.90 32.63
C PHE A 11 21.05 -11.52 32.51
N ILE A 12 21.20 -10.67 33.53
CA ILE A 12 20.92 -9.24 33.44
C ILE A 12 21.98 -8.53 34.29
N LEU A 13 23.17 -8.30 33.71
CA LEU A 13 24.14 -7.28 34.17
C LEU A 13 25.38 -7.16 33.24
N THR A 14 25.19 -7.24 31.91
CA THR A 14 26.28 -7.01 30.96
C THR A 14 25.84 -6.40 29.62
N GLN A 15 24.96 -5.39 29.62
CA GLN A 15 24.68 -4.57 28.43
C GLN A 15 24.40 -3.09 28.74
N TYR A 16 25.15 -2.49 29.66
CA TYR A 16 25.19 -1.03 29.82
C TYR A 16 26.62 -0.58 30.12
N ARG A 17 27.49 -0.62 29.11
CA ARG A 17 28.77 0.11 29.02
C ARG A 17 29.44 -0.17 27.67
N ALA A 18 28.94 0.46 26.61
CA ALA A 18 29.64 0.62 25.33
C ALA A 18 28.92 1.66 24.46
N ALA A 19 28.79 2.89 24.97
CA ALA A 19 28.28 4.03 24.20
C ALA A 19 28.85 5.34 24.75
N SER A 20 30.17 5.41 24.92
CA SER A 20 30.90 6.66 25.17
C SER A 20 32.40 6.37 25.14
N GLU A 21 32.99 6.27 23.95
CA GLU A 21 34.42 6.49 23.67
C GLU A 21 34.70 6.01 22.24
N HIS A 22 34.55 6.91 21.26
CA HIS A 22 35.28 6.83 20.00
C HIS A 22 35.22 8.21 19.33
N CYS A 23 36.04 9.12 19.85
CA CYS A 23 36.53 10.27 19.11
C CYS A 23 38.00 10.49 19.50
N LEU A 24 38.84 10.55 18.47
CA LEU A 24 40.24 10.97 18.44
C LEU A 24 41.31 9.97 18.93
N LEU A 25 42.07 9.44 17.96
CA LEU A 25 43.54 9.54 17.89
C LEU A 25 44.06 8.78 16.65
N ALA A 26 44.53 9.52 15.64
CA ALA A 26 45.68 9.15 14.80
C ALA A 26 46.02 10.33 13.87
N GLN A 27 47.07 11.07 14.20
CA GLN A 27 47.80 11.93 13.27
C GLN A 27 49.15 11.26 12.94
N SER A 28 49.52 11.28 11.66
CA SER A 28 50.92 11.38 11.22
C SER A 28 51.00 12.18 9.91
N THR A 29 51.69 13.32 10.00
CA THR A 29 52.11 14.34 9.00
C THR A 29 53.22 13.86 8.03
N PRO A 30 53.82 14.65 7.08
CA PRO A 30 53.79 16.13 6.82
C PRO A 30 53.51 16.50 5.32
N ILE A 31 53.49 17.75 4.79
CA ILE A 31 54.55 18.79 4.63
C ILE A 31 53.93 20.16 4.12
N PHE A 32 54.54 21.29 4.52
CA PHE A 32 54.65 22.65 3.90
C PHE A 32 53.84 23.88 4.44
N ASN A 33 54.49 24.57 5.40
CA ASN A 33 54.81 26.01 5.62
C ASN A 33 53.75 27.17 5.70
N PRO A 34 54.00 28.23 6.52
CA PRO A 34 52.98 29.12 7.10
C PRO A 34 53.04 30.59 6.65
N ARG A 35 52.05 31.41 7.07
CA ARG A 35 52.25 32.73 7.73
C ARG A 35 50.95 33.40 8.21
N SER A 36 51.03 33.90 9.46
CA SER A 36 50.33 35.05 10.12
C SER A 36 48.78 35.06 10.18
N SER A 37 48.10 35.45 11.26
CA SER A 37 48.44 35.90 12.62
C SER A 37 47.14 36.27 13.37
N GLN A 38 47.11 36.03 14.68
CA GLN A 38 46.34 36.72 15.74
C GLN A 38 44.84 36.44 15.95
N GLY A 39 44.50 36.05 17.19
CA GLY A 39 43.16 36.19 17.79
C GLY A 39 42.79 35.14 18.84
N CYS A 40 43.33 35.24 20.07
CA CYS A 40 43.01 34.40 21.23
C CYS A 40 41.60 34.63 21.81
N GLY A 41 41.03 33.60 22.48
CA GLY A 41 40.30 33.84 23.74
C GLY A 41 38.99 33.07 24.03
N VAL A 42 39.08 31.75 24.28
CA VAL A 42 38.45 30.96 25.38
C VAL A 42 37.03 31.35 25.87
N TRP A 43 36.07 30.40 25.81
CA TRP A 43 35.06 30.16 26.86
C TRP A 43 34.70 28.67 26.95
N SER A 44 34.81 28.13 28.16
CA SER A 44 34.44 26.77 28.59
C SER A 44 33.16 26.78 29.46
N PHE A 45 32.39 25.71 29.31
CA PHE A 45 31.35 25.12 30.19
C PHE A 45 31.13 25.67 31.61
N GLU A 46 29.86 25.96 31.95
CA GLU A 46 29.08 25.29 33.03
C GLU A 46 27.67 25.94 33.18
N LEU A 47 26.60 25.15 33.20
CA LEU A 47 25.31 25.59 33.76
C LEU A 47 24.46 24.40 34.25
N ARG A 48 24.35 24.26 35.57
CA ARG A 48 23.24 23.62 36.29
C ARG A 48 22.78 24.56 37.41
N LEU A 49 21.45 24.57 37.58
CA LEU A 49 20.66 25.00 38.74
C LEU A 49 20.57 26.52 39.03
N ARG A 50 19.34 27.05 38.87
CA ARG A 50 18.66 27.87 39.90
C ARG A 50 17.19 28.08 39.56
N CYS A 51 16.33 27.54 40.42
CA CYS A 51 14.95 27.97 40.62
C CYS A 51 14.90 28.96 41.80
N SER A 52 13.98 29.92 41.70
CA SER A 52 13.40 30.77 42.76
C SER A 52 14.22 31.96 43.29
N MET A 53 13.75 33.17 42.94
CA MET A 53 13.54 34.26 43.90
C MET A 53 12.68 35.37 43.27
N ALA A 54 11.39 35.39 43.62
CA ALA A 54 10.55 36.58 43.51
C ALA A 54 9.52 36.55 44.66
N TYR A 55 9.95 36.96 45.85
CA TYR A 55 9.04 37.37 46.92
C TYR A 55 9.79 38.27 47.92
N ARG A 56 9.46 39.57 47.92
CA ARG A 56 9.54 40.48 49.09
C ARG A 56 8.79 41.76 48.76
N GLN A 57 7.52 41.81 49.17
CA GLN A 57 6.93 43.02 49.73
C GLN A 57 6.40 42.67 51.13
N LEU A 58 6.80 43.52 52.06
CA LEU A 58 6.48 43.65 53.48
C LEU A 58 4.95 43.84 53.66
N GLN A 59 4.26 43.67 54.79
CA GLN A 59 4.54 43.43 56.21
C GLN A 59 3.17 43.32 56.93
N ASN A 60 3.11 42.59 58.04
CA ASN A 60 2.43 42.89 59.32
C ASN A 60 1.50 41.84 59.94
N HIS A 61 1.82 41.58 61.23
CA HIS A 61 1.07 40.99 62.36
C HIS A 61 0.86 39.47 62.34
N SER A 62 1.62 38.67 63.12
CA SER A 62 1.74 38.47 64.58
C SER A 62 0.85 37.32 65.13
N ILE A 63 1.47 36.16 65.28
CA ILE A 63 1.54 35.24 66.44
C ILE A 63 0.25 34.80 67.19
N ALA A 64 0.16 33.46 67.29
CA ALA A 64 -0.31 32.57 68.37
C ALA A 64 -1.79 32.13 68.50
N GLY A 65 -1.94 30.81 68.67
CA GLY A 65 -3.03 30.18 69.43
C GLY A 65 -3.59 28.89 68.82
N ALA A 66 -3.29 27.74 69.43
CA ALA A 66 -3.99 26.45 69.20
C ALA A 66 -4.95 26.15 70.39
N PRO A 67 -5.77 25.08 70.36
CA PRO A 67 -7.25 25.05 70.27
C PRO A 67 -7.96 24.73 71.61
N PRO A 68 -9.33 24.64 71.73
CA PRO A 68 -10.04 23.36 71.44
C PRO A 68 -11.58 23.41 71.11
N ALA A 69 -12.07 22.27 70.58
CA ALA A 69 -13.34 21.56 70.82
C ALA A 69 -14.76 22.04 70.35
N TYR A 70 -15.37 21.15 69.54
CA TYR A 70 -16.79 20.71 69.43
C TYR A 70 -17.91 21.63 68.88
N ARG A 71 -18.50 21.22 67.74
CA ARG A 71 -19.85 20.58 67.66
C ARG A 71 -20.24 20.17 66.23
N GLN A 72 -20.74 18.93 66.10
CA GLN A 72 -21.43 18.37 64.94
C GLN A 72 -22.77 19.07 64.71
N ILE A 73 -23.10 19.42 63.45
CA ILE A 73 -24.45 19.29 62.85
C ILE A 73 -24.27 19.07 61.33
N ALA A 74 -24.85 17.99 60.81
CA ALA A 74 -24.99 17.72 59.37
C ALA A 74 -26.35 18.21 58.86
N PRO A 75 -26.48 18.56 57.57
CA PRO A 75 -27.74 18.39 56.87
C PRO A 75 -27.62 17.41 55.69
N ARG A 76 -28.51 16.41 55.71
CA ARG A 76 -28.89 15.60 54.55
C ARG A 76 -29.56 16.50 53.50
N VAL A 77 -29.14 16.38 52.24
CA VAL A 77 -29.97 16.77 51.09
C VAL A 77 -30.10 15.58 50.15
N THR A 78 -31.34 15.12 50.02
CA THR A 78 -31.86 14.12 49.10
C THR A 78 -31.94 14.70 47.68
N LEU A 79 -31.21 14.12 46.72
CA LEU A 79 -31.38 14.43 45.30
C LEU A 79 -32.37 13.44 44.65
N SER A 80 -33.57 13.95 44.40
CA SER A 80 -34.60 13.32 43.57
C SER A 80 -34.17 13.39 42.09
N ARG A 81 -34.11 12.23 41.41
CA ARG A 81 -33.93 12.13 39.96
C ARG A 81 -35.28 12.33 39.26
N ARG A 82 -35.42 13.39 38.46
CA ARG A 82 -36.42 13.48 37.39
C ARG A 82 -35.70 13.59 36.03
N PRO A 83 -36.22 12.94 34.97
CA PRO A 83 -35.58 12.86 33.67
C PRO A 83 -35.78 14.17 32.87
N LEU A 84 -34.70 14.71 32.33
CA LEU A 84 -34.74 15.81 31.37
C LEU A 84 -35.27 15.29 30.03
N ARG A 85 -36.46 15.77 29.65
CA ARG A 85 -37.02 15.62 28.30
C ARG A 85 -36.21 16.50 27.34
N VAL A 86 -35.69 15.89 26.28
CA VAL A 86 -35.14 16.61 25.12
C VAL A 86 -36.32 17.09 24.29
N SER A 87 -36.60 18.39 24.33
CA SER A 87 -37.52 19.05 23.40
C SER A 87 -36.81 19.29 22.08
N ALA A 88 -37.42 18.81 21.00
CA ALA A 88 -37.02 19.02 19.62
C ALA A 88 -36.92 20.53 19.30
N VAL A 89 -35.82 20.93 18.64
CA VAL A 89 -35.73 22.20 17.94
C VAL A 89 -36.02 21.92 16.47
N ALA A 90 -37.31 21.91 16.13
CA ALA A 90 -37.78 22.24 14.80
C ALA A 90 -38.11 23.75 14.80
N GLU A 91 -37.98 24.38 13.63
CA GLU A 91 -38.16 25.81 13.32
C GLU A 91 -36.94 26.72 13.54
N LEU A 92 -36.06 26.74 12.54
CA LEU A 92 -35.38 27.96 12.09
C LEU A 92 -35.32 27.95 10.55
N ASN A 93 -36.49 28.11 9.92
CA ASN A 93 -36.60 28.58 8.55
C ASN A 93 -37.09 30.02 8.60
N LYS A 94 -36.17 30.99 8.51
CA LYS A 94 -36.44 32.34 8.02
C LYS A 94 -35.12 33.07 7.70
N THR A 95 -34.95 33.33 6.41
CA THR A 95 -34.07 34.32 5.80
C THR A 95 -32.58 34.23 6.15
N ALA A 96 -31.89 33.22 5.59
CA ALA A 96 -30.49 33.40 5.25
C ALA A 96 -30.43 34.40 4.08
N ALA A 97 -29.78 35.54 4.30
CA ALA A 97 -29.49 36.48 3.24
C ALA A 97 -28.67 35.78 2.17
N VAL A 98 -29.12 35.89 0.91
CA VAL A 98 -28.35 35.48 -0.26
C VAL A 98 -27.07 36.34 -0.24
N VAL A 99 -25.94 35.71 0.11
CA VAL A 99 -24.63 36.31 -0.12
C VAL A 99 -24.46 36.39 -1.64
N PRO A 100 -24.12 37.54 -2.23
CA PRO A 100 -23.93 37.63 -3.67
C PRO A 100 -22.81 36.66 -4.10
N GLU A 101 -23.14 35.71 -4.98
CA GLU A 101 -22.17 34.95 -5.77
C GLU A 101 -21.44 35.92 -6.71
N SER A 102 -20.38 36.54 -6.19
CA SER A 102 -19.45 37.36 -6.96
C SER A 102 -18.15 37.53 -6.15
N THR A 103 -17.51 36.43 -5.78
CA THR A 103 -16.07 36.46 -5.55
C THR A 103 -15.42 36.37 -6.91
N ALA A 104 -14.93 37.50 -7.43
CA ALA A 104 -13.99 37.45 -8.55
C ALA A 104 -12.88 36.46 -8.15
N LEU A 105 -12.65 35.41 -8.96
CA LEU A 105 -11.63 34.40 -8.70
C LEU A 105 -10.30 35.13 -8.49
N VAL A 106 -9.74 35.03 -7.28
CA VAL A 106 -8.39 35.54 -7.00
C VAL A 106 -7.44 34.80 -7.94
N PRO A 107 -6.65 35.49 -8.78
CA PRO A 107 -5.72 34.83 -9.68
C PRO A 107 -4.76 33.91 -8.91
N ALA A 108 -4.46 32.72 -9.44
CA ALA A 108 -3.57 31.75 -8.79
C ALA A 108 -2.24 32.34 -8.26
N PRO A 109 -1.51 33.23 -8.98
CA PRO A 109 -0.27 33.80 -8.44
C PRO A 109 -0.50 34.59 -7.15
N VAL A 110 -1.60 35.34 -7.08
CA VAL A 110 -1.98 36.15 -5.92
C VAL A 110 -2.41 35.25 -4.77
N ASP A 111 -3.19 34.20 -5.05
CA ASP A 111 -3.63 33.28 -4.02
C ASP A 111 -2.46 32.48 -3.44
N ILE A 112 -1.56 31.94 -4.27
CA ILE A 112 -0.34 31.25 -3.82
C ILE A 112 0.51 32.18 -2.96
N ALA A 113 0.74 33.43 -3.39
CA ALA A 113 1.49 34.42 -2.62
C ALA A 113 0.83 34.72 -1.26
N ASN A 114 -0.50 34.81 -1.21
CA ASN A 114 -1.24 34.95 0.03
C ASN A 114 -1.06 33.72 0.93
N LYS A 115 -1.19 32.49 0.41
CA LYS A 115 -0.96 31.28 1.21
C LYS A 115 0.45 31.28 1.79
N LEU A 116 1.46 31.59 0.98
CA LEU A 116 2.85 31.69 1.44
C LEU A 116 3.00 32.71 2.58
N ARG A 117 2.40 33.89 2.44
CA ARG A 117 2.43 34.93 3.48
C ARG A 117 1.77 34.47 4.78
N TYR A 118 0.56 33.91 4.71
CA TYR A 118 -0.24 33.60 5.89
C TYR A 118 0.12 32.27 6.55
N LEU A 119 0.62 31.27 5.80
CA LEU A 119 1.13 30.02 6.36
C LEU A 119 2.45 30.21 7.10
N PHE A 120 3.35 31.05 6.56
CA PHE A 120 4.71 31.21 7.10
C PHE A 120 4.93 32.50 7.90
N GLY A 121 3.99 33.44 7.89
CA GLY A 121 4.06 34.67 8.67
C GLY A 121 5.18 35.63 8.26
N ARG A 122 5.63 35.59 6.99
CA ARG A 122 6.72 36.42 6.44
C ARG A 122 6.44 36.86 5.02
N ASN A 123 7.11 37.90 4.52
CA ASN A 123 6.98 38.43 3.17
C ASN A 123 8.27 38.16 2.36
N GLY A 124 8.34 37.05 1.63
CA GLY A 124 9.51 36.67 0.81
C GLY A 124 10.43 35.61 1.44
N ASP A 125 11.53 35.30 0.74
CA ASP A 125 12.53 34.27 1.09
C ASP A 125 11.96 32.85 1.24
N TYR A 126 11.02 32.50 0.37
CA TYR A 126 10.38 31.18 0.35
C TYR A 126 11.25 30.14 -0.36
N THR A 127 11.43 28.99 0.29
CA THR A 127 12.07 27.83 -0.33
C THR A 127 11.14 27.14 -1.31
N VAL A 128 11.65 26.21 -2.13
CA VAL A 128 10.79 25.35 -2.99
C VAL A 128 9.80 24.54 -2.15
N ALA A 129 10.18 24.13 -0.94
CA ALA A 129 9.28 23.43 -0.02
C ALA A 129 8.15 24.35 0.50
N ASP A 130 8.45 25.64 0.69
CA ASP A 130 7.43 26.62 1.05
C ASP A 130 6.47 26.87 -0.13
N ALA A 131 7.03 27.02 -1.34
CA ALA A 131 6.25 27.13 -2.59
C ALA A 131 5.30 25.93 -2.77
N TYR A 132 5.77 24.71 -2.49
CA TYR A 132 4.92 23.51 -2.47
C TYR A 132 3.75 23.63 -1.50
N GLN A 133 4.01 24.06 -0.26
CA GLN A 133 2.94 24.24 0.73
C GLN A 133 1.95 25.31 0.25
N GLY A 134 2.42 26.51 -0.10
CA GLY A 134 1.55 27.59 -0.58
C GLY A 134 0.68 27.17 -1.78
N THR A 135 1.28 26.47 -2.74
CA THR A 135 0.58 25.93 -3.92
C THR A 135 -0.44 24.87 -3.54
N SER A 136 -0.07 23.91 -2.70
CA SER A 136 -0.98 22.84 -2.28
C SER A 136 -2.19 23.39 -1.52
N TRP A 137 -1.99 24.36 -0.63
CA TRP A 137 -3.08 25.01 0.10
C TRP A 137 -3.99 25.84 -0.82
N SER A 138 -3.44 26.43 -1.88
CA SER A 138 -4.23 27.13 -2.91
C SER A 138 -5.09 26.14 -3.72
N VAL A 139 -4.48 25.08 -4.25
CA VAL A 139 -5.19 24.03 -5.01
C VAL A 139 -6.25 23.34 -4.16
N ARG A 140 -5.95 23.09 -2.88
CA ARG A 140 -6.86 22.46 -1.92
C ARG A 140 -8.20 23.19 -1.79
N GLU A 141 -8.23 24.51 -1.90
CA GLU A 141 -9.50 25.25 -1.84
C GLU A 141 -10.43 24.88 -3.00
N LYS A 142 -9.89 24.80 -4.22
CA LYS A 142 -10.64 24.34 -5.41
C LYS A 142 -11.10 22.90 -5.27
N LEU A 143 -10.24 22.05 -4.70
CA LEU A 143 -10.56 20.66 -4.41
C LEU A 143 -11.71 20.54 -3.40
N ILE A 144 -11.71 21.35 -2.33
CA ILE A 144 -12.78 21.37 -1.32
C ILE A 144 -14.11 21.82 -1.94
N ASP A 145 -14.10 22.83 -2.80
CA ASP A 145 -15.32 23.30 -3.47
C ASP A 145 -15.96 22.18 -4.33
N SER A 146 -15.15 21.49 -5.15
CA SER A 146 -15.62 20.34 -5.94
C SER A 146 -16.06 19.17 -5.05
N PHE A 147 -15.33 18.89 -3.97
CA PHE A 147 -15.68 17.85 -3.00
C PHE A 147 -17.04 18.10 -2.33
N ASN A 148 -17.27 19.33 -1.84
CA ASN A 148 -18.52 19.70 -1.19
C ASN A 148 -19.70 19.62 -2.16
N LYS A 149 -19.55 20.15 -3.39
CA LYS A 149 -20.57 20.05 -4.45
C LYS A 149 -20.96 18.60 -4.73
N THR A 150 -19.95 17.72 -4.84
CA THR A 150 -20.18 16.28 -5.08
C THR A 150 -20.94 15.64 -3.91
N HIS A 151 -20.54 15.95 -2.68
CA HIS A 151 -21.16 15.36 -1.49
C HIS A 151 -22.60 15.86 -1.28
N GLU A 152 -22.87 17.15 -1.52
CA GLU A 152 -24.22 17.72 -1.47
C GLU A 152 -25.13 17.10 -2.53
N HIS A 153 -24.63 16.90 -3.75
CA HIS A 153 -25.34 16.20 -4.82
C HIS A 153 -25.68 14.76 -4.41
N TRP A 154 -24.70 13.95 -3.98
CA TRP A 154 -24.96 12.56 -3.56
C TRP A 154 -25.86 12.48 -2.34
N LYS A 155 -25.80 13.43 -1.41
CA LYS A 155 -26.72 13.50 -0.28
C LYS A 155 -28.16 13.75 -0.72
N LYS A 156 -28.36 14.56 -1.76
CA LYS A 156 -29.69 14.87 -2.32
C LYS A 156 -30.25 13.72 -3.14
N GLU A 157 -29.45 13.13 -4.02
CA GLU A 157 -29.89 12.06 -4.92
C GLU A 157 -30.00 10.69 -4.23
N ASP A 158 -29.30 10.50 -3.10
CA ASP A 158 -29.29 9.26 -2.31
C ASP A 158 -29.06 8.00 -3.16
N PRO A 159 -27.98 7.95 -3.96
CA PRO A 159 -27.69 6.80 -4.82
C PRO A 159 -27.20 5.61 -3.97
N LYS A 160 -27.20 4.41 -4.58
CA LYS A 160 -26.46 3.27 -4.02
C LYS A 160 -24.97 3.62 -3.99
N PHE A 161 -24.32 3.36 -2.86
CA PHE A 161 -22.97 3.86 -2.60
C PHE A 161 -21.94 2.73 -2.43
N ILE A 162 -20.77 2.90 -3.04
CA ILE A 162 -19.65 1.94 -2.97
C ILE A 162 -18.74 2.26 -1.78
N TYR A 163 -18.40 1.25 -0.99
CA TYR A 163 -17.48 1.33 0.13
C TYR A 163 -16.32 0.37 -0.06
N TYR A 164 -15.19 0.88 -0.57
CA TYR A 164 -14.00 0.08 -0.84
C TYR A 164 -13.12 -0.01 0.41
N LEU A 165 -13.11 -1.17 1.08
CA LEU A 165 -12.37 -1.38 2.32
C LEU A 165 -10.99 -1.96 2.01
N SER A 166 -9.91 -1.24 2.34
CA SER A 166 -8.55 -1.74 2.13
C SER A 166 -7.59 -1.32 3.24
N ALA A 167 -6.70 -2.25 3.62
CA ALA A 167 -5.62 -1.98 4.54
C ALA A 167 -4.49 -1.12 3.93
N GLU A 168 -4.46 -0.89 2.62
CA GLU A 168 -3.41 -0.07 2.01
C GLU A 168 -3.89 0.75 0.81
N PHE A 169 -3.33 1.95 0.67
CA PHE A 169 -3.53 2.86 -0.47
C PHE A 169 -2.18 3.48 -0.85
N LEU A 170 -1.63 3.14 -2.01
CA LEU A 170 -0.41 3.78 -2.51
C LEU A 170 -0.76 5.01 -3.33
N MET A 171 -1.16 6.10 -2.67
CA MET A 171 -1.59 7.33 -3.35
C MET A 171 -0.47 7.98 -4.17
N GLY A 172 0.74 8.01 -3.60
CA GLY A 172 1.88 8.76 -4.15
C GLY A 172 1.78 10.24 -3.82
N ARG A 173 2.35 11.07 -4.68
CA ARG A 173 2.19 12.53 -4.66
C ARG A 173 0.82 12.95 -5.21
N SER A 174 0.21 13.96 -4.63
CA SER A 174 -1.16 14.41 -4.93
C SER A 174 -1.20 15.71 -5.74
N LEU A 175 -0.18 16.57 -5.68
CA LEU A 175 -0.23 17.91 -6.29
C LEU A 175 -0.51 17.84 -7.79
N ILE A 176 0.33 17.12 -8.52
CA ILE A 176 0.24 17.00 -9.99
C ILE A 176 -1.12 16.38 -10.36
N ASN A 177 -1.48 15.26 -9.75
CA ASN A 177 -2.74 14.58 -10.05
C ASN A 177 -3.96 15.47 -9.77
N THR A 178 -3.93 16.29 -8.73
CA THR A 178 -5.04 17.18 -8.36
C THR A 178 -5.15 18.35 -9.33
N VAL A 179 -4.05 19.05 -9.59
CA VAL A 179 -4.02 20.20 -10.51
C VAL A 179 -4.57 19.79 -11.87
N TYR A 180 -4.07 18.68 -12.39
CA TYR A 180 -4.44 18.22 -13.71
C TYR A 180 -5.86 17.63 -13.78
N ASN A 181 -6.32 16.87 -12.78
CA ASN A 181 -7.70 16.34 -12.77
C ASN A 181 -8.74 17.48 -12.68
N LEU A 182 -8.40 18.58 -12.00
CA LEU A 182 -9.24 19.78 -11.92
C LEU A 182 -9.12 20.71 -13.16
N GLY A 183 -8.26 20.40 -14.13
CA GLY A 183 -8.03 21.24 -15.33
C GLY A 183 -7.32 22.57 -15.03
N LEU A 184 -6.44 22.58 -14.03
CA LEU A 184 -5.75 23.77 -13.51
C LEU A 184 -4.29 23.86 -13.96
N GLU A 185 -3.80 22.95 -14.82
CA GLU A 185 -2.38 22.80 -15.13
C GLU A 185 -1.77 24.04 -15.78
N GLY A 186 -2.46 24.67 -16.74
CA GLY A 186 -1.98 25.88 -17.40
C GLY A 186 -1.90 27.06 -16.44
N GLU A 187 -2.96 27.26 -15.66
CA GLU A 187 -3.06 28.34 -14.68
C GLU A 187 -1.97 28.24 -13.62
N TYR A 188 -1.77 27.06 -13.02
CA TYR A 188 -0.80 26.89 -11.93
C TYR A 188 0.65 26.83 -12.42
N ALA A 189 0.90 26.28 -13.61
CA ALA A 189 2.25 26.32 -14.20
C ALA A 189 2.66 27.77 -14.51
N GLU A 190 1.78 28.58 -15.09
CA GLU A 190 2.04 30.00 -15.35
C GLU A 190 2.21 30.78 -14.03
N ALA A 191 1.34 30.53 -13.05
CA ALA A 191 1.41 31.20 -11.76
C ALA A 191 2.73 30.94 -11.01
N LEU A 192 3.19 29.70 -11.00
CA LEU A 192 4.48 29.35 -10.41
C LEU A 192 5.64 30.02 -11.15
N ASN A 193 5.60 30.05 -12.48
CA ASN A 193 6.63 30.73 -13.29
C ASN A 193 6.68 32.23 -12.97
N GLN A 194 5.54 32.90 -12.85
CA GLN A 194 5.47 34.32 -12.45
C GLN A 194 6.06 34.57 -11.05
N LEU A 195 5.96 33.59 -10.16
CA LEU A 195 6.54 33.62 -8.81
C LEU A 195 8.00 33.15 -8.76
N GLY A 196 8.60 32.77 -9.91
CA GLY A 196 9.99 32.32 -10.02
C GLY A 196 10.23 30.85 -9.68
N TYR A 197 9.20 29.99 -9.76
CA TYR A 197 9.29 28.55 -9.50
C TYR A 197 8.88 27.71 -10.71
N GLU A 198 9.51 26.55 -10.86
CA GLU A 198 9.11 25.53 -11.83
C GLU A 198 8.17 24.51 -11.18
N MET A 199 7.03 24.21 -11.84
CA MET A 199 6.03 23.26 -11.31
C MET A 199 6.61 21.88 -10.99
N GLU A 200 7.52 21.36 -11.83
CA GLU A 200 8.20 20.07 -11.59
C GLU A 200 9.03 20.09 -10.29
N LYS A 201 9.79 21.18 -10.04
CA LYS A 201 10.58 21.33 -8.81
C LYS A 201 9.71 21.47 -7.58
N VAL A 202 8.59 22.18 -7.68
CA VAL A 202 7.61 22.33 -6.60
C VAL A 202 6.97 20.97 -6.27
N ALA A 203 6.58 20.19 -7.29
CA ALA A 203 6.04 18.85 -7.09
C ALA A 203 7.07 17.85 -6.51
N ASP A 204 8.35 18.02 -6.79
CA ASP A 204 9.43 17.22 -6.22
C ASP A 204 9.67 17.47 -4.72
N ALA A 205 9.15 18.58 -4.17
CA ALA A 205 9.20 18.83 -2.73
C ALA A 205 8.10 18.07 -1.95
N GLU A 206 7.09 17.54 -2.64
CA GLU A 206 6.05 16.69 -2.03
C GLU A 206 6.62 15.32 -1.63
N ARG A 207 6.16 14.80 -0.49
CA ARG A 207 6.44 13.43 -0.06
C ARG A 207 5.29 12.51 -0.42
N ASP A 208 5.59 11.29 -0.88
CA ASP A 208 4.58 10.24 -1.04
C ASP A 208 3.83 10.01 0.28
N ALA A 209 2.50 9.86 0.19
CA ALA A 209 1.71 9.42 1.33
C ALA A 209 2.03 7.96 1.66
N ALA A 210 2.57 7.71 2.86
CA ALA A 210 3.03 6.39 3.30
C ALA A 210 1.85 5.52 3.79
N LEU A 211 0.86 5.32 2.93
CA LEU A 211 -0.42 4.67 3.25
C LEU A 211 -0.55 3.25 2.66
N GLY A 212 0.47 2.76 1.97
CA GLY A 212 0.47 1.44 1.34
C GLY A 212 1.87 0.91 1.06
N ASN A 213 1.96 -0.30 0.51
CA ASN A 213 3.23 -0.95 0.18
C ASN A 213 3.27 -1.55 -1.23
N GLY A 214 2.24 -2.33 -1.60
CA GLY A 214 2.30 -3.21 -2.77
C GLY A 214 1.34 -2.87 -3.91
N GLY A 215 1.23 -3.82 -4.85
CA GLY A 215 0.27 -3.74 -5.95
C GLY A 215 -1.19 -3.65 -5.49
N LEU A 216 -1.52 -4.25 -4.33
CA LEU A 216 -2.86 -4.17 -3.72
C LEU A 216 -3.24 -2.72 -3.40
N GLY A 217 -2.36 -1.99 -2.70
CA GLY A 217 -2.61 -0.58 -2.37
C GLY A 217 -2.58 0.34 -3.59
N ARG A 218 -1.77 0.01 -4.62
CA ARG A 218 -1.76 0.81 -5.85
C ARG A 218 -2.99 0.60 -6.70
N LEU A 219 -3.53 -0.63 -6.72
CA LEU A 219 -4.80 -0.95 -7.36
C LEU A 219 -5.94 -0.15 -6.71
N ALA A 220 -6.04 -0.18 -5.38
CA ALA A 220 -7.03 0.60 -4.63
C ALA A 220 -6.96 2.09 -4.96
N ALA A 221 -5.76 2.67 -5.04
CA ALA A 221 -5.59 4.07 -5.42
C ALA A 221 -5.95 4.37 -6.90
N CYS A 222 -5.71 3.44 -7.84
CA CYS A 222 -6.19 3.59 -9.23
C CYS A 222 -7.72 3.46 -9.33
N PHE A 223 -8.32 2.61 -8.49
CA PHE A 223 -9.77 2.44 -8.43
C PHE A 223 -10.46 3.71 -7.95
N LEU A 224 -9.94 4.39 -6.93
CA LEU A 224 -10.52 5.66 -6.48
C LEU A 224 -10.49 6.75 -7.57
N ASP A 225 -9.38 6.86 -8.30
CA ASP A 225 -9.26 7.80 -9.44
C ASP A 225 -10.28 7.46 -10.55
N SER A 226 -10.48 6.18 -10.84
CA SER A 226 -11.43 5.73 -11.88
C SER A 226 -12.88 5.87 -11.43
N MET A 227 -13.20 5.57 -10.16
CA MET A 227 -14.53 5.79 -9.58
C MET A 227 -14.91 7.27 -9.66
N ALA A 228 -14.00 8.17 -9.30
CA ALA A 228 -14.24 9.61 -9.41
C ALA A 228 -14.42 10.05 -10.87
N THR A 229 -13.55 9.58 -11.78
CA THR A 229 -13.59 9.93 -13.21
C THR A 229 -14.85 9.41 -13.92
N LEU A 230 -15.37 8.25 -13.50
CA LEU A 230 -16.59 7.65 -14.03
C LEU A 230 -17.87 8.11 -13.33
N ASP A 231 -17.78 9.15 -12.49
CA ASP A 231 -18.91 9.71 -11.73
C ASP A 231 -19.61 8.71 -10.81
N LEU A 232 -18.91 7.67 -10.35
CA LEU A 232 -19.51 6.63 -9.51
C LEU A 232 -19.54 7.05 -8.04
N PRO A 233 -20.72 7.00 -7.38
CA PRO A 233 -20.85 7.32 -5.96
C PRO A 233 -20.16 6.25 -5.11
N GLY A 234 -19.05 6.62 -4.50
CA GLY A 234 -18.29 5.68 -3.68
C GLY A 234 -17.08 6.30 -3.02
N TRP A 235 -16.64 5.70 -1.91
CA TRP A 235 -15.46 6.10 -1.12
C TRP A 235 -14.54 4.92 -0.84
N GLY A 236 -13.26 5.23 -0.65
CA GLY A 236 -12.29 4.32 -0.03
C GLY A 236 -12.22 4.51 1.48
N TYR A 237 -12.00 3.42 2.22
CA TYR A 237 -11.75 3.44 3.66
C TYR A 237 -10.48 2.67 4.03
N GLY A 238 -9.65 3.26 4.89
CA GLY A 238 -8.40 2.65 5.37
C GLY A 238 -7.88 3.28 6.67
N ILE A 239 -6.61 3.02 6.98
CA ILE A 239 -5.93 3.53 8.18
C ILE A 239 -4.99 4.67 7.80
N ARG A 240 -4.95 5.72 8.63
CA ARG A 240 -4.00 6.84 8.49
C ARG A 240 -2.65 6.47 9.10
N TYR A 241 -1.86 5.67 8.39
CA TYR A 241 -0.55 5.21 8.90
C TYR A 241 0.43 6.37 9.11
N LYS A 242 0.98 6.48 10.32
CA LYS A 242 1.91 7.55 10.68
C LYS A 242 3.29 7.37 10.06
N TYR A 243 3.76 6.13 9.95
CA TYR A 243 5.13 5.80 9.54
C TYR A 243 5.20 4.84 8.33
N GLY A 244 4.06 4.55 7.69
CA GLY A 244 3.93 3.59 6.60
C GLY A 244 4.45 2.21 6.94
N MET A 245 4.96 1.48 5.94
CA MET A 245 5.64 0.20 6.20
C MET A 245 7.06 0.46 6.72
N PHE A 246 7.87 1.14 5.91
CA PHE A 246 9.15 1.75 6.25
C PHE A 246 9.72 2.49 5.03
N LYS A 247 10.55 3.50 5.28
CA LYS A 247 11.47 4.09 4.31
C LYS A 247 12.70 3.20 4.17
N GLN A 248 13.00 2.76 2.96
CA GLN A 248 14.16 1.91 2.71
C GLN A 248 15.42 2.76 2.62
N ALA A 249 16.48 2.38 3.34
CA ALA A 249 17.82 2.88 3.10
C ALA A 249 18.77 1.72 2.78
N LEU A 250 19.88 2.02 2.12
CA LEU A 250 20.99 1.08 1.97
C LEU A 250 22.16 1.57 2.82
N ARG A 251 22.72 0.68 3.66
CA ARG A 251 23.98 0.89 4.37
C ARG A 251 24.94 -0.22 3.99
N ASN A 252 26.05 0.12 3.35
CA ASN A 252 27.04 -0.84 2.84
C ASN A 252 26.41 -1.95 1.95
N GLY A 253 25.39 -1.59 1.16
CA GLY A 253 24.65 -2.54 0.31
C GLY A 253 23.56 -3.36 1.02
N TYR A 254 23.40 -3.21 2.34
CA TYR A 254 22.34 -3.89 3.11
C TYR A 254 21.11 -3.01 3.25
N GLN A 255 19.92 -3.60 3.12
CA GLN A 255 18.66 -2.92 3.44
C GLN A 255 18.60 -2.60 4.93
N VAL A 256 18.24 -1.36 5.25
CA VAL A 256 17.87 -0.90 6.59
C VAL A 256 16.51 -0.23 6.52
N GLU A 257 15.64 -0.58 7.47
CA GLU A 257 14.31 0.00 7.61
C GLU A 257 14.37 1.25 8.49
N LEU A 258 13.89 2.38 7.96
CA LEU A 258 13.73 3.65 8.70
C LEU A 258 12.24 4.01 8.75
N PRO A 259 11.77 4.73 9.78
CA PRO A 259 10.38 5.21 9.79
C PRO A 259 10.14 6.22 8.67
N ASP A 260 8.99 6.15 8.00
CA ASP A 260 8.59 7.16 7.01
C ASP A 260 7.85 8.32 7.67
N ILE A 261 8.57 9.38 8.00
CA ILE A 261 8.05 10.55 8.73
C ILE A 261 7.33 11.55 7.81
N TRP A 262 6.41 11.07 6.97
CA TRP A 262 5.72 11.87 5.95
C TRP A 262 4.78 12.94 6.56
N LEU A 263 4.18 12.65 7.72
CA LEU A 263 3.24 13.55 8.41
C LEU A 263 3.89 14.62 9.32
N THR A 264 5.21 14.61 9.52
CA THR A 264 5.86 15.52 10.50
C THR A 264 5.65 17.00 10.18
N LYS A 265 5.48 17.36 8.90
CA LYS A 265 5.18 18.74 8.47
C LYS A 265 3.69 18.95 8.15
N GLY A 266 2.84 18.00 8.54
CA GLY A 266 1.44 17.93 8.12
C GLY A 266 1.27 17.42 6.69
N ASN A 267 0.02 17.15 6.32
CA ASN A 267 -0.39 16.79 4.97
C ASN A 267 -1.42 17.83 4.50
N PRO A 268 -1.14 18.67 3.48
CA PRO A 268 -2.09 19.69 3.03
C PRO A 268 -3.35 19.07 2.39
N TRP A 269 -3.30 17.81 1.95
CA TRP A 269 -4.39 17.18 1.21
C TRP A 269 -5.48 16.55 2.08
N GLU A 270 -5.27 16.44 3.40
CA GLU A 270 -6.26 15.85 4.30
C GLU A 270 -7.13 16.90 5.01
N LEU A 271 -8.37 16.49 5.30
CA LEU A 271 -9.36 17.25 6.05
C LEU A 271 -9.69 16.47 7.33
N ARG A 272 -9.23 16.94 8.48
CA ARG A 272 -9.62 16.37 9.78
C ARG A 272 -11.11 16.63 10.04
N ARG A 273 -11.85 15.61 10.49
CA ARG A 273 -13.29 15.68 10.79
C ARG A 273 -13.57 15.50 12.27
N ASP A 274 -13.44 16.57 13.07
CA ASP A 274 -13.59 16.46 14.53
C ASP A 274 -14.99 16.02 15.01
N ASP A 275 -15.98 16.15 14.13
CA ASP A 275 -17.38 15.70 14.28
C ASP A 275 -17.59 14.21 13.96
N VAL A 276 -16.63 13.57 13.29
CA VAL A 276 -16.72 12.15 12.88
C VAL A 276 -15.73 11.32 13.70
N LYS A 277 -16.24 10.74 14.79
CA LYS A 277 -15.50 9.90 15.73
C LYS A 277 -16.32 8.67 16.12
N PHE A 278 -15.67 7.52 16.18
CA PHE A 278 -16.30 6.27 16.61
C PHE A 278 -15.46 5.55 17.65
N GLU A 279 -16.11 5.03 18.70
CA GLU A 279 -15.45 4.15 19.66
C GLU A 279 -15.22 2.77 19.03
N VAL A 280 -14.04 2.21 19.24
CA VAL A 280 -13.67 0.84 18.86
C VAL A 280 -13.17 0.12 20.10
N GLY A 281 -13.75 -1.04 20.41
CA GLY A 281 -13.42 -1.84 21.58
C GLY A 281 -12.55 -3.05 21.27
N PHE A 282 -11.73 -3.50 22.22
CA PHE A 282 -10.98 -4.75 22.17
C PHE A 282 -11.07 -5.53 23.49
N GLY A 283 -10.95 -6.84 23.39
CA GLY A 283 -10.96 -7.77 24.51
C GLY A 283 -12.27 -7.77 25.29
N GLY A 284 -12.18 -7.89 26.61
CA GLY A 284 -13.33 -7.84 27.49
C GLY A 284 -14.16 -9.13 27.52
N ARG A 285 -15.47 -8.99 27.73
CA ARG A 285 -16.37 -10.14 27.93
C ARG A 285 -17.76 -9.92 27.33
N VAL A 286 -18.43 -11.03 27.05
CA VAL A 286 -19.80 -11.05 26.53
C VAL A 286 -20.75 -11.52 27.64
N GLU A 287 -21.87 -10.83 27.80
CA GLU A 287 -22.92 -11.16 28.78
C GLU A 287 -24.29 -11.22 28.09
N ARG A 288 -25.12 -12.21 28.42
CA ARG A 288 -26.52 -12.25 28.02
C ARG A 288 -27.38 -11.58 29.09
N ARG A 289 -28.26 -10.69 28.71
CA ARG A 289 -29.15 -9.93 29.61
C ARG A 289 -30.59 -10.02 29.13
N LYS A 290 -31.55 -10.00 30.06
CA LYS A 290 -32.97 -9.85 29.70
C LYS A 290 -33.32 -8.36 29.60
N GLN A 291 -33.86 -7.95 28.47
CA GLN A 291 -34.48 -6.63 28.29
C GLN A 291 -35.96 -6.84 27.96
N GLY A 292 -36.82 -6.76 28.98
CA GLY A 292 -38.21 -7.19 28.88
C GLY A 292 -38.31 -8.70 28.66
N SER A 293 -38.99 -9.12 27.59
CA SER A 293 -39.12 -10.53 27.19
C SER A 293 -38.00 -11.02 26.26
N LYS A 294 -37.16 -10.13 25.69
CA LYS A 294 -36.08 -10.48 24.76
C LYS A 294 -34.77 -10.69 25.52
N GLU A 295 -34.04 -11.75 25.19
CA GLU A 295 -32.64 -11.91 25.59
C GLU A 295 -31.77 -11.11 24.62
N ILE A 296 -30.91 -10.25 25.15
CA ILE A 296 -29.95 -9.45 24.40
C ILE A 296 -28.53 -9.86 24.77
N THR A 297 -27.62 -9.77 23.81
CA THR A 297 -26.19 -10.01 24.04
C THR A 297 -25.47 -8.67 24.13
N VAL A 298 -24.68 -8.48 25.19
CA VAL A 298 -23.93 -7.24 25.45
C VAL A 298 -22.45 -7.58 25.54
N TRP A 299 -21.66 -7.01 24.62
CA TRP A 299 -20.21 -7.05 24.71
C TRP A 299 -19.70 -5.82 25.48
N THR A 300 -18.89 -6.06 26.51
CA THR A 300 -18.19 -5.00 27.26
C THR A 300 -16.68 -5.13 27.00
N PRO A 301 -16.10 -4.29 26.14
CA PRO A 301 -14.67 -4.28 25.86
C PRO A 301 -13.83 -3.97 27.10
N SER A 302 -12.62 -4.52 27.19
CA SER A 302 -11.64 -4.18 28.24
C SER A 302 -10.75 -3.00 27.86
N GLU A 303 -10.60 -2.75 26.56
CA GLU A 303 -9.85 -1.64 25.99
C GLU A 303 -10.74 -0.91 24.98
N LYS A 304 -10.59 0.41 24.88
CA LYS A 304 -11.28 1.24 23.88
C LYS A 304 -10.35 2.29 23.32
N VAL A 305 -10.54 2.60 22.04
CA VAL A 305 -9.87 3.70 21.33
C VAL A 305 -10.92 4.49 20.54
N ILE A 306 -10.57 5.70 20.13
CA ILE A 306 -11.37 6.50 19.21
C ILE A 306 -10.76 6.41 17.81
N ALA A 307 -11.61 6.11 16.82
CA ALA A 307 -11.28 6.27 15.41
C ALA A 307 -11.65 7.69 14.97
N GLN A 308 -10.63 8.51 14.69
CA GLN A 308 -10.75 9.88 14.20
C GLN A 308 -10.67 9.89 12.67
N ALA A 309 -11.69 10.42 11.99
CA ALA A 309 -11.70 10.52 10.52
C ALA A 309 -10.82 11.65 9.99
N TYR A 310 -10.14 11.34 8.88
CA TYR A 310 -9.44 12.27 7.99
C TYR A 310 -9.87 11.98 6.54
N ASP A 311 -10.52 12.94 5.90
CA ASP A 311 -10.92 12.85 4.49
C ASP A 311 -9.78 13.28 3.58
N ASN A 312 -9.56 12.56 2.49
CA ASN A 312 -8.60 12.88 1.44
C ASN A 312 -9.39 12.91 0.12
N PRO A 313 -9.85 14.08 -0.33
CA PRO A 313 -10.67 14.18 -1.54
C PRO A 313 -9.92 13.68 -2.78
N ILE A 314 -10.62 12.97 -3.65
CA ILE A 314 -10.07 12.33 -4.86
C ILE A 314 -10.77 12.92 -6.11
N PRO A 315 -10.14 13.86 -6.83
CA PRO A 315 -10.76 14.48 -7.99
C PRO A 315 -10.79 13.52 -9.18
N GLY A 316 -11.91 13.43 -9.88
CA GLY A 316 -12.01 12.75 -11.17
C GLY A 316 -11.46 13.62 -12.31
N PHE A 317 -11.00 13.00 -13.40
CA PHE A 317 -10.50 13.75 -14.56
C PHE A 317 -11.63 14.16 -15.51
N ASN A 318 -11.65 15.44 -15.90
CA ASN A 318 -12.65 16.02 -16.81
C ASN A 318 -14.11 15.81 -16.33
N THR A 319 -14.31 15.91 -15.01
CA THR A 319 -15.62 15.85 -14.37
C THR A 319 -15.63 16.72 -13.10
N PRO A 320 -16.78 17.32 -12.72
CA PRO A 320 -16.93 17.99 -11.43
C PRO A 320 -16.89 17.04 -10.22
N THR A 321 -16.97 15.71 -10.44
CA THR A 321 -16.97 14.71 -9.37
C THR A 321 -15.64 14.65 -8.63
N THR A 322 -15.67 14.87 -7.32
CA THR A 322 -14.57 14.60 -6.40
C THR A 322 -15.03 13.61 -5.32
N SER A 323 -14.50 12.39 -5.39
CA SER A 323 -14.72 11.30 -4.43
C SER A 323 -13.88 11.52 -3.15
N ASN A 324 -13.77 10.50 -2.29
CA ASN A 324 -13.06 10.54 -1.02
C ASN A 324 -12.29 9.25 -0.72
N LEU A 325 -11.14 9.40 -0.06
CA LEU A 325 -10.50 8.39 0.76
C LEU A 325 -10.60 8.82 2.23
N ARG A 326 -11.44 8.13 3.01
CA ARG A 326 -11.54 8.34 4.46
C ARG A 326 -10.55 7.45 5.19
N LEU A 327 -9.67 8.06 5.97
CA LEU A 327 -8.65 7.37 6.77
C LEU A 327 -8.92 7.53 8.25
N TRP A 328 -8.72 6.45 9.00
CA TRP A 328 -8.90 6.43 10.45
C TRP A 328 -7.56 6.55 11.19
N ASP A 329 -7.45 7.54 12.06
CA ASP A 329 -6.38 7.64 13.05
C ASP A 329 -6.87 7.12 14.40
N ALA A 330 -6.09 6.27 15.05
CA ALA A 330 -6.40 5.73 16.36
C ALA A 330 -5.89 6.68 17.44
N VAL A 331 -6.80 7.30 18.19
CA VAL A 331 -6.49 8.24 19.28
C VAL A 331 -7.03 7.69 20.60
N PRO A 332 -6.38 8.01 21.75
CA PRO A 332 -6.81 7.47 23.03
C PRO A 332 -8.18 8.02 23.45
N LEU A 333 -8.89 7.27 24.30
CA LEU A 333 -10.09 7.76 24.96
C LEU A 333 -9.75 8.83 26.00
N THR A 334 -8.65 8.63 26.74
CA THR A 334 -8.09 9.59 27.70
C THR A 334 -6.71 10.05 27.23
N GLU A 335 -6.53 11.35 27.00
CA GLU A 335 -5.26 11.90 26.52
C GLU A 335 -4.10 11.74 27.52
N PHE A 336 -4.38 11.78 28.83
CA PHE A 336 -3.35 11.85 29.87
C PHE A 336 -3.90 11.49 31.26
N ASP A 337 -3.27 10.55 31.98
CA ASP A 337 -3.58 10.30 33.40
C ASP A 337 -2.71 11.20 34.31
N LEU A 338 -3.30 12.35 34.70
CA LEU A 338 -2.64 13.34 35.57
C LEU A 338 -2.37 12.80 36.98
N SER A 339 -3.17 11.85 37.46
CA SER A 339 -2.97 11.26 38.78
C SER A 339 -1.75 10.35 38.78
N ALA A 340 -1.59 9.51 37.75
CA ALA A 340 -0.39 8.70 37.56
C ALA A 340 0.87 9.56 37.40
N PHE A 341 0.79 10.62 36.57
CA PHE A 341 1.92 11.53 36.36
C PHE A 341 2.37 12.22 37.66
N ASN A 342 1.42 12.75 38.44
CA ASN A 342 1.72 13.39 39.73
C ASN A 342 2.27 12.40 40.77
N ALA A 343 1.98 11.10 40.61
CA ALA A 343 2.55 10.02 41.42
C ALA A 343 3.95 9.57 40.94
N GLY A 344 4.48 10.15 39.86
CA GLY A 344 5.76 9.77 39.25
C GLY A 344 5.69 8.54 38.33
N ASP A 345 4.50 8.02 38.05
CA ASP A 345 4.25 6.88 37.17
C ASP A 345 3.99 7.36 35.73
N TYR A 346 5.06 7.80 35.06
CA TYR A 346 5.01 8.43 33.74
C TYR A 346 4.58 7.46 32.63
N ASP A 347 4.96 6.18 32.75
CA ASP A 347 4.60 5.14 31.77
C ASP A 347 3.09 4.91 31.79
N ARG A 348 2.50 4.75 32.99
CA ARG A 348 1.04 4.65 33.12
C ARG A 348 0.33 5.91 32.64
N ALA A 349 0.90 7.09 32.88
CA ALA A 349 0.32 8.34 32.41
C ALA A 349 0.12 8.36 30.88
N MET A 350 0.99 7.67 30.13
CA MET A 350 1.01 7.63 28.65
C MET A 350 0.45 6.35 28.03
N LEU A 351 0.21 5.30 28.83
CA LEU A 351 -0.03 3.94 28.32
C LEU A 351 -1.23 3.83 27.36
N GLU A 352 -2.35 4.49 27.64
CA GLU A 352 -3.53 4.47 26.74
C GLU A 352 -3.23 5.11 25.40
N ARG A 353 -2.48 6.21 25.42
CA ARG A 353 -2.04 6.92 24.22
C ARG A 353 -1.12 6.06 23.37
N GLU A 354 -0.10 5.46 23.98
CA GLU A 354 0.84 4.59 23.25
C GLU A 354 0.12 3.40 22.59
N ARG A 355 -0.80 2.75 23.31
CA ARG A 355 -1.60 1.63 22.78
C ARG A 355 -2.49 2.03 21.62
N ALA A 356 -3.18 3.17 21.73
CA ALA A 356 -4.02 3.69 20.66
C ALA A 356 -3.19 4.06 19.43
N GLU A 357 -2.14 4.87 19.63
CA GLU A 357 -1.29 5.35 18.54
C GLU A 357 -0.54 4.20 17.83
N GLY A 358 -0.27 3.10 18.53
CA GLY A 358 0.33 1.89 17.96
C GLY A 358 -0.52 1.24 16.85
N ILE A 359 -1.85 1.37 16.90
CA ILE A 359 -2.77 0.80 15.89
C ILE A 359 -2.58 1.50 14.54
N SER A 360 -2.49 2.83 14.51
CA SER A 360 -2.28 3.61 13.28
C SER A 360 -0.80 3.92 13.00
N ALA A 361 0.16 3.29 13.70
CA ALA A 361 1.58 3.60 13.55
C ALA A 361 2.17 3.11 12.22
N VAL A 362 2.15 1.80 11.98
CA VAL A 362 2.86 1.15 10.86
C VAL A 362 1.96 0.18 10.09
N LEU A 363 2.18 0.08 8.79
CA LEU A 363 1.51 -0.88 7.91
C LEU A 363 2.20 -2.26 8.00
N TYR A 364 1.42 -3.32 8.18
CA TYR A 364 1.89 -4.70 8.32
C TYR A 364 2.99 -4.85 9.39
N PRO A 365 2.66 -4.60 10.68
CA PRO A 365 3.60 -4.81 11.76
C PRO A 365 4.11 -6.25 11.75
N ASN A 366 5.34 -6.46 12.22
CA ASN A 366 5.93 -7.78 12.32
C ASN A 366 5.07 -8.67 13.23
N ASP A 367 4.54 -9.76 12.68
CA ASP A 367 3.62 -10.70 13.34
C ASP A 367 4.29 -12.04 13.69
N SER A 368 5.63 -12.08 13.73
CA SER A 368 6.36 -13.25 14.22
C SER A 368 6.18 -13.46 15.74
N THR A 369 5.70 -12.45 16.47
CA THR A 369 5.42 -12.51 17.92
C THR A 369 3.91 -12.53 18.21
N PRO A 370 3.47 -13.03 19.38
CA PRO A 370 2.07 -12.96 19.80
C PRO A 370 1.51 -11.52 19.82
N GLU A 371 2.29 -10.56 20.29
CA GLU A 371 1.88 -9.15 20.37
C GLU A 371 1.72 -8.54 18.97
N GLY A 372 2.58 -8.92 18.02
CA GLY A 372 2.49 -8.50 16.62
C GLY A 372 1.22 -9.03 15.94
N LYS A 373 0.86 -10.29 16.20
CA LYS A 373 -0.41 -10.89 15.75
C LYS A 373 -1.62 -10.15 16.33
N GLU A 374 -1.60 -9.86 17.63
CA GLU A 374 -2.68 -9.08 18.27
C GLU A 374 -2.81 -7.69 17.66
N LEU A 375 -1.69 -6.98 17.43
CA LEU A 375 -1.71 -5.66 16.81
C LEU A 375 -2.26 -5.70 15.38
N ARG A 376 -1.86 -6.68 14.57
CA ARG A 376 -2.36 -6.84 13.20
C ARG A 376 -3.87 -7.12 13.18
N LEU A 377 -4.38 -7.95 14.09
CA LEU A 377 -5.83 -8.15 14.24
C LEU A 377 -6.55 -6.88 14.73
N LYS A 378 -5.93 -6.13 15.67
CA LYS A 378 -6.47 -4.82 16.11
C LYS A 378 -6.60 -3.86 14.95
N GLN A 379 -5.60 -3.77 14.07
CA GLN A 379 -5.64 -2.90 12.89
C GLN A 379 -6.82 -3.24 11.98
N GLN A 380 -6.94 -4.52 11.59
CA GLN A 380 -8.01 -4.99 10.72
C GLN A 380 -9.40 -4.68 11.29
N TYR A 381 -9.62 -5.03 12.55
CA TYR A 381 -10.89 -4.76 13.20
C TYR A 381 -11.14 -3.26 13.37
N PHE A 382 -10.13 -2.48 13.73
CA PHE A 382 -10.24 -1.04 13.99
C PHE A 382 -10.84 -0.29 12.80
N PHE A 383 -10.23 -0.41 11.63
CA PHE A 383 -10.70 0.37 10.48
C PHE A 383 -12.03 -0.16 9.95
N VAL A 384 -12.26 -1.47 10.00
CA VAL A 384 -13.54 -2.07 9.60
C VAL A 384 -14.68 -1.60 10.50
N CYS A 385 -14.51 -1.69 11.82
CA CYS A 385 -15.50 -1.27 12.80
C CYS A 385 -15.82 0.23 12.66
N ALA A 386 -14.80 1.08 12.54
CA ALA A 386 -15.00 2.51 12.34
C ALA A 386 -15.74 2.81 11.02
N SER A 387 -15.37 2.14 9.93
CA SER A 387 -15.98 2.35 8.61
C SER A 387 -17.44 1.91 8.58
N LEU A 388 -17.77 0.75 9.16
CA LEU A 388 -19.14 0.26 9.24
C LEU A 388 -20.01 1.17 10.12
N GLN A 389 -19.51 1.62 11.27
CA GLN A 389 -20.22 2.57 12.12
C GLN A 389 -20.50 3.90 11.40
N ASP A 390 -19.53 4.43 10.65
CA ASP A 390 -19.71 5.64 9.84
C ASP A 390 -20.80 5.47 8.77
N VAL A 391 -20.74 4.37 8.02
CA VAL A 391 -21.72 4.06 6.97
C VAL A 391 -23.13 3.89 7.56
N LEU A 392 -23.27 3.13 8.65
CA LEU A 392 -24.57 2.93 9.30
C LEU A 392 -25.10 4.23 9.91
N SER A 393 -24.23 5.09 10.45
CA SER A 393 -24.61 6.42 10.94
C SER A 393 -25.17 7.29 9.83
N ARG A 394 -24.47 7.37 8.68
CA ARG A 394 -24.94 8.11 7.49
C ARG A 394 -26.23 7.53 6.93
N PHE A 395 -26.35 6.20 6.86
CA PHE A 395 -27.56 5.53 6.44
C PHE A 395 -28.74 5.90 7.34
N LYS A 396 -28.60 5.80 8.67
CA LYS A 396 -29.66 6.14 9.62
C LYS A 396 -30.10 7.60 9.56
N ALA A 397 -29.17 8.52 9.27
CA ALA A 397 -29.48 9.93 9.14
C ALA A 397 -30.47 10.22 7.99
N VAL A 398 -30.52 9.36 6.98
CA VAL A 398 -31.39 9.49 5.79
C VAL A 398 -32.59 8.53 5.87
N HIS A 399 -32.34 7.27 6.24
CA HIS A 399 -33.29 6.14 6.13
C HIS A 399 -33.87 5.68 7.47
N GLY A 400 -33.48 6.31 8.58
CA GLY A 400 -33.86 5.86 9.93
C GLY A 400 -33.43 4.42 10.18
N ASN A 401 -34.28 3.63 10.85
CA ASN A 401 -33.98 2.24 11.21
C ASN A 401 -34.41 1.22 10.14
N ASN A 402 -34.72 1.66 8.91
CA ASN A 402 -35.17 0.76 7.85
C ASN A 402 -33.98 0.06 7.15
N PHE A 403 -33.30 -0.83 7.86
CA PHE A 403 -32.13 -1.54 7.33
C PHE A 403 -32.43 -2.52 6.20
N ASP A 404 -33.71 -2.78 5.87
CA ASP A 404 -34.06 -3.55 4.67
C ASP A 404 -33.59 -2.86 3.38
N LEU A 405 -33.46 -1.53 3.40
CA LEU A 405 -32.93 -0.74 2.28
C LEU A 405 -31.39 -0.74 2.21
N LEU A 406 -30.69 -1.24 3.24
CA LEU A 406 -29.23 -1.15 3.28
C LEU A 406 -28.56 -1.82 2.07
N PRO A 407 -28.97 -3.02 1.60
CA PRO A 407 -28.38 -3.63 0.40
C PRO A 407 -28.65 -2.87 -0.90
N GLU A 408 -29.69 -2.04 -0.94
CA GLU A 408 -30.03 -1.18 -2.07
C GLU A 408 -29.27 0.15 -2.04
N LYS A 409 -28.73 0.53 -0.88
CA LYS A 409 -28.05 1.82 -0.65
C LYS A 409 -26.55 1.70 -0.37
N ALA A 410 -26.06 0.53 -0.01
CA ALA A 410 -24.67 0.31 0.37
C ALA A 410 -24.14 -1.01 -0.20
N CYS A 411 -22.94 -0.94 -0.78
CA CYS A 411 -22.16 -2.10 -1.19
C CYS A 411 -20.73 -1.98 -0.66
N PHE A 412 -20.25 -3.00 0.05
CA PHE A 412 -18.91 -3.03 0.61
C PHE A 412 -18.03 -4.03 -0.15
N GLN A 413 -16.91 -3.55 -0.66
CA GLN A 413 -15.90 -4.39 -1.30
C GLN A 413 -14.78 -4.69 -0.31
N LEU A 414 -14.56 -5.97 -0.05
CA LEU A 414 -13.48 -6.51 0.76
C LEU A 414 -12.25 -6.74 -0.13
N ASN A 415 -11.26 -5.86 -0.01
CA ASN A 415 -10.01 -5.94 -0.77
C ASN A 415 -9.02 -6.90 -0.08
N ASP A 416 -8.95 -8.14 -0.56
CA ASP A 416 -8.31 -9.28 0.11
C ASP A 416 -9.01 -9.63 1.45
N THR A 417 -8.35 -10.45 2.28
CA THR A 417 -8.86 -11.02 3.54
C THR A 417 -8.75 -10.07 4.73
N HIS A 418 -7.98 -8.99 4.62
CA HIS A 418 -7.77 -8.03 5.72
C HIS A 418 -9.09 -7.43 6.27
N PRO A 419 -10.06 -6.99 5.44
CA PRO A 419 -11.35 -6.50 5.94
C PRO A 419 -12.39 -7.59 6.20
N THR A 420 -12.07 -8.90 6.12
CA THR A 420 -13.06 -9.99 6.25
C THR A 420 -13.85 -9.93 7.55
N ILE A 421 -13.25 -9.42 8.64
CA ILE A 421 -13.95 -9.26 9.92
C ILE A 421 -15.22 -8.40 9.80
N ALA A 422 -15.41 -7.66 8.70
CA ALA A 422 -16.64 -6.97 8.34
C ALA A 422 -17.88 -7.89 8.32
N VAL A 423 -17.72 -9.16 7.97
CA VAL A 423 -18.82 -10.15 8.04
C VAL A 423 -19.36 -10.25 9.46
N ALA A 424 -18.48 -10.47 10.44
CA ALA A 424 -18.89 -10.61 11.83
C ALA A 424 -19.26 -9.26 12.47
N GLU A 425 -18.60 -8.16 12.08
CA GLU A 425 -18.88 -6.83 12.66
C GLU A 425 -20.19 -6.24 12.16
N LEU A 426 -20.54 -6.38 10.88
CA LEU A 426 -21.84 -5.94 10.37
C LEU A 426 -22.98 -6.73 11.04
N MET A 427 -22.79 -8.04 11.23
CA MET A 427 -23.69 -8.87 12.04
C MET A 427 -23.84 -8.32 13.46
N ARG A 428 -22.72 -8.05 14.14
CA ARG A 428 -22.73 -7.53 15.53
C ARG A 428 -23.44 -6.19 15.64
N LEU A 429 -23.15 -5.24 14.75
CA LEU A 429 -23.77 -3.91 14.77
C LEU A 429 -25.29 -4.02 14.62
N LEU A 430 -25.77 -4.77 13.64
CA LEU A 430 -27.21 -4.88 13.39
C LEU A 430 -27.94 -5.74 14.43
N LEU A 431 -27.29 -6.78 14.97
CA LEU A 431 -27.87 -7.64 16.03
C LEU A 431 -27.87 -6.96 17.39
N ASP A 432 -26.68 -6.60 17.88
CA ASP A 432 -26.48 -6.23 19.27
C ASP A 432 -26.77 -4.74 19.51
N VAL A 433 -26.52 -3.87 18.51
CA VAL A 433 -26.72 -2.42 18.64
C VAL A 433 -28.09 -2.00 18.12
N GLU A 434 -28.46 -2.46 16.91
CA GLU A 434 -29.72 -2.07 16.28
C GLU A 434 -30.89 -3.03 16.63
N GLY A 435 -30.61 -4.19 17.20
CA GLY A 435 -31.62 -5.09 17.79
C GLY A 435 -32.38 -6.00 16.81
N LEU A 436 -31.89 -6.15 15.57
CA LEU A 436 -32.50 -6.97 14.53
C LEU A 436 -32.32 -8.47 14.81
N ASP A 437 -33.13 -9.29 14.14
CA ASP A 437 -33.09 -10.75 14.28
C ASP A 437 -32.07 -11.38 13.32
N TRP A 438 -31.49 -12.51 13.73
CA TRP A 438 -30.38 -13.19 13.04
C TRP A 438 -30.59 -13.38 11.54
N ASP A 439 -31.68 -14.02 11.13
CA ASP A 439 -31.91 -14.35 9.71
C ASP A 439 -32.01 -13.11 8.83
N LYS A 440 -32.60 -12.03 9.36
CA LYS A 440 -32.70 -10.74 8.68
C LYS A 440 -31.31 -10.11 8.54
N VAL A 441 -30.53 -10.08 9.61
CA VAL A 441 -29.18 -9.50 9.59
C VAL A 441 -28.23 -10.29 8.69
N TRP A 442 -28.31 -11.62 8.69
CA TRP A 442 -27.51 -12.47 7.80
C TRP A 442 -27.84 -12.21 6.34
N THR A 443 -29.14 -12.04 6.02
CA THR A 443 -29.60 -11.69 4.66
C THR A 443 -29.07 -10.32 4.22
N ILE A 444 -29.14 -9.31 5.09
CA ILE A 444 -28.60 -7.96 4.80
C ILE A 444 -27.09 -8.05 4.59
N THR A 445 -26.37 -8.69 5.51
CA THR A 445 -24.91 -8.79 5.49
C THR A 445 -24.41 -9.44 4.20
N THR A 446 -24.97 -10.61 3.85
CA THR A 446 -24.56 -11.35 2.65
C THR A 446 -24.87 -10.62 1.35
N LYS A 447 -25.91 -9.78 1.30
CA LYS A 447 -26.23 -8.94 0.13
C LYS A 447 -25.37 -7.68 0.03
N CYS A 448 -24.84 -7.19 1.15
CA CYS A 448 -24.03 -5.97 1.19
C CYS A 448 -22.54 -6.21 0.90
N LEU A 449 -22.00 -7.38 1.22
CA LEU A 449 -20.56 -7.67 1.16
C LEU A 449 -20.16 -8.39 -0.14
N ASN A 450 -18.97 -8.06 -0.65
CA ASN A 450 -18.34 -8.64 -1.83
C ASN A 450 -16.84 -8.85 -1.59
N TYR A 451 -16.25 -9.92 -2.11
CA TYR A 451 -14.86 -10.29 -1.83
C TYR A 451 -13.99 -10.39 -3.09
N THR A 452 -12.89 -9.61 -3.12
CA THR A 452 -11.84 -9.77 -4.14
C THR A 452 -10.68 -10.58 -3.56
N ASN A 453 -10.33 -11.69 -4.19
CA ASN A 453 -9.12 -12.45 -3.86
C ASN A 453 -7.94 -12.02 -4.76
N HIS A 454 -6.77 -11.81 -4.16
CA HIS A 454 -5.51 -11.49 -4.86
C HIS A 454 -4.42 -12.55 -4.69
N THR A 455 -4.74 -13.71 -4.12
CA THR A 455 -3.76 -14.66 -3.62
C THR A 455 -3.91 -16.01 -4.31
N VAL A 456 -2.84 -16.46 -4.96
CA VAL A 456 -2.79 -17.74 -5.68
C VAL A 456 -2.40 -18.91 -4.76
N MET A 457 -1.70 -18.63 -3.66
CA MET A 457 -1.14 -19.66 -2.78
C MET A 457 -2.07 -19.92 -1.57
N PRO A 458 -2.61 -21.14 -1.38
CA PRO A 458 -3.49 -21.45 -0.25
C PRO A 458 -2.87 -21.16 1.12
N GLU A 459 -1.54 -21.31 1.25
CA GLU A 459 -0.77 -20.99 2.46
C GLU A 459 -0.69 -19.50 2.77
N ALA A 460 -0.96 -18.62 1.79
CA ALA A 460 -0.97 -17.18 1.96
C ALA A 460 -2.38 -16.62 2.27
N LEU A 461 -3.42 -17.46 2.27
CA LEU A 461 -4.75 -17.07 2.76
C LEU A 461 -4.71 -16.91 4.27
N GLU A 462 -5.18 -15.75 4.76
CA GLU A 462 -5.05 -15.39 6.17
C GLU A 462 -5.85 -16.32 7.09
N LYS A 463 -5.15 -16.84 8.12
CA LYS A 463 -5.72 -17.72 9.14
C LYS A 463 -5.34 -17.22 10.53
N TRP A 464 -6.31 -17.11 11.42
CA TRP A 464 -6.10 -16.64 12.78
C TRP A 464 -6.33 -17.76 13.80
N PRO A 465 -5.44 -17.91 14.79
CA PRO A 465 -5.73 -18.76 15.94
C PRO A 465 -7.05 -18.34 16.62
N VAL A 466 -7.95 -19.31 16.84
CA VAL A 466 -9.21 -19.09 17.54
C VAL A 466 -8.96 -18.47 18.92
N LYS A 467 -7.90 -18.89 19.62
CA LYS A 467 -7.52 -18.31 20.92
C LYS A 467 -7.20 -16.82 20.86
N VAL A 468 -6.53 -16.36 19.80
CA VAL A 468 -6.21 -14.94 19.60
C VAL A 468 -7.49 -14.17 19.29
N MET A 469 -8.32 -14.68 18.38
CA MET A 469 -9.58 -14.04 18.01
C MET A 469 -10.56 -13.98 19.18
N ALA A 470 -10.73 -15.06 19.94
CA ALA A 470 -11.59 -15.11 21.13
C ALA A 470 -11.10 -14.18 22.24
N LYS A 471 -9.78 -14.04 22.42
CA LYS A 471 -9.21 -13.09 23.39
C LYS A 471 -9.48 -11.65 22.97
N MET A 472 -9.29 -11.31 21.69
CA MET A 472 -9.33 -9.93 21.21
C MET A 472 -10.73 -9.45 20.82
N LEU A 473 -11.56 -10.34 20.30
CA LEU A 473 -12.87 -10.08 19.70
C LEU A 473 -13.86 -11.20 20.11
N PRO A 474 -14.14 -11.37 21.41
CA PRO A 474 -14.91 -12.51 21.91
C PRO A 474 -16.31 -12.60 21.28
N ARG A 475 -16.98 -11.45 21.08
CA ARG A 475 -18.31 -11.42 20.47
C ARG A 475 -18.29 -11.81 18.99
N HIS A 476 -17.28 -11.38 18.25
CA HIS A 476 -17.11 -11.75 16.85
C HIS A 476 -16.83 -13.24 16.71
N MET A 477 -16.05 -13.81 17.63
CA MET A 477 -15.81 -15.25 17.65
C MET A 477 -17.12 -16.03 17.87
N GLU A 478 -17.98 -15.63 18.81
CA GLU A 478 -19.31 -16.25 18.98
C GLU A 478 -20.15 -16.17 17.70
N ILE A 479 -20.14 -15.03 17.00
CA ILE A 479 -20.87 -14.85 15.73
C ILE A 479 -20.28 -15.77 14.65
N ILE A 480 -18.95 -15.87 14.54
CA ILE A 480 -18.27 -16.74 13.57
C ILE A 480 -18.57 -18.22 13.85
N GLU A 481 -18.64 -18.63 15.12
CA GLU A 481 -19.02 -19.99 15.52
C GLU A 481 -20.45 -20.31 15.06
N VAL A 482 -21.41 -19.39 15.29
CA VAL A 482 -22.80 -19.57 14.83
C VAL A 482 -22.89 -19.59 13.30
N ILE A 483 -22.14 -18.74 12.60
CA ILE A 483 -22.06 -18.78 11.12
C ILE A 483 -21.50 -20.13 10.67
N ASN A 484 -20.43 -20.63 11.30
CA ASN A 484 -19.80 -21.90 10.95
C ASN A 484 -20.72 -23.10 11.22
N GLU A 485 -21.44 -23.10 12.35
CA GLU A 485 -22.42 -24.13 12.68
C GLU A 485 -23.58 -24.15 11.67
N GLY A 486 -24.15 -22.97 11.38
CA GLY A 486 -25.20 -22.83 10.37
C GLY A 486 -24.75 -23.28 8.99
N TRP A 487 -23.54 -22.88 8.59
CA TRP A 487 -22.92 -23.26 7.32
C TRP A 487 -22.68 -24.78 7.21
N THR A 488 -22.06 -25.39 8.20
CA THR A 488 -21.76 -26.84 8.21
C THR A 488 -23.04 -27.68 8.27
N LYS A 489 -24.06 -27.23 9.00
CA LYS A 489 -25.41 -27.85 9.00
C LYS A 489 -26.08 -27.75 7.64
N TRP A 490 -26.02 -26.57 7.01
CA TRP A 490 -26.57 -26.36 5.66
C TRP A 490 -25.86 -27.25 4.64
N LEU A 491 -24.52 -27.34 4.69
CA LEU A 491 -23.74 -28.26 3.87
C LEU A 491 -24.14 -29.72 4.08
N GLY A 492 -24.39 -30.14 5.33
CA GLY A 492 -24.87 -31.48 5.63
C GLY A 492 -26.19 -31.83 4.95
N GLY A 493 -27.11 -30.87 4.87
CA GLY A 493 -28.37 -31.03 4.12
C GLY A 493 -28.18 -30.94 2.60
N HIS A 494 -27.31 -30.05 2.13
CA HIS A 494 -27.06 -29.80 0.71
C HIS A 494 -26.29 -30.96 0.04
N LEU A 495 -25.36 -31.58 0.78
CA LEU A 495 -24.51 -32.69 0.31
C LEU A 495 -25.07 -34.06 0.72
N LYS A 496 -26.36 -34.16 1.05
CA LYS A 496 -27.00 -35.38 1.57
C LYS A 496 -26.86 -36.60 0.65
N ASP A 497 -26.71 -36.36 -0.65
CA ASP A 497 -26.60 -37.39 -1.69
C ASP A 497 -25.20 -38.02 -1.75
N LEU A 498 -24.19 -37.41 -1.12
CA LEU A 498 -22.86 -38.01 -0.96
C LEU A 498 -22.87 -39.09 0.14
N ALA A 499 -22.02 -40.11 -0.04
CA ALA A 499 -21.78 -41.12 0.99
C ALA A 499 -21.39 -40.46 2.32
N PRO A 500 -21.80 -41.02 3.49
CA PRO A 500 -21.59 -40.35 4.78
C PRO A 500 -20.15 -39.92 5.08
N GLU A 501 -19.17 -40.75 4.74
CA GLU A 501 -17.74 -40.44 4.95
C GLU A 501 -17.25 -39.30 4.05
N GLU A 502 -17.60 -39.34 2.76
CA GLU A 502 -17.24 -38.31 1.80
C GLU A 502 -17.93 -36.97 2.12
N ARG A 503 -19.20 -37.03 2.52
CA ARG A 503 -19.95 -35.87 3.02
C ARG A 503 -19.25 -35.24 4.22
N ALA A 504 -18.85 -36.04 5.22
CA ALA A 504 -18.17 -35.55 6.40
C ALA A 504 -16.81 -34.89 6.06
N LYS A 505 -16.02 -35.52 5.18
CA LYS A 505 -14.75 -34.99 4.69
C LYS A 505 -14.93 -33.63 3.99
N ARG A 506 -15.94 -33.52 3.13
CA ARG A 506 -16.21 -32.28 2.38
C ARG A 506 -16.71 -31.15 3.27
N ILE A 507 -17.57 -31.46 4.25
CA ILE A 507 -17.98 -30.47 5.27
C ILE A 507 -16.77 -29.97 6.05
N ALA A 508 -15.89 -30.86 6.50
CA ALA A 508 -14.69 -30.48 7.24
C ALA A 508 -13.74 -29.60 6.38
N ALA A 509 -13.56 -29.93 5.11
CA ALA A 509 -12.71 -29.16 4.18
C ALA A 509 -13.24 -27.74 3.90
N MET A 510 -14.55 -27.53 4.02
CA MET A 510 -15.22 -26.24 3.80
C MET A 510 -15.58 -25.49 5.10
N SER A 511 -15.20 -26.04 6.26
CA SER A 511 -15.45 -25.39 7.56
C SER A 511 -14.62 -24.12 7.69
N ILE A 512 -15.24 -23.04 8.16
CA ILE A 512 -14.55 -21.76 8.44
C ILE A 512 -13.53 -21.98 9.57
N ILE A 513 -13.88 -22.81 10.56
CA ILE A 513 -13.00 -23.16 11.67
C ILE A 513 -12.44 -24.56 11.45
N HIS A 514 -11.11 -24.70 11.38
CA HIS A 514 -10.44 -25.98 11.13
C HIS A 514 -9.17 -26.15 11.97
N GLU A 515 -8.69 -27.39 12.10
CA GLU A 515 -7.47 -27.71 12.84
C GLU A 515 -6.23 -27.07 12.19
N ASN A 516 -5.29 -26.57 13.00
CA ASN A 516 -4.01 -26.09 12.50
C ASN A 516 -3.16 -27.31 12.05
N PRO A 517 -2.76 -27.40 10.77
CA PRO A 517 -2.01 -28.55 10.27
C PRO A 517 -0.59 -28.65 10.85
N TRP A 518 -0.06 -27.57 11.42
CA TRP A 518 1.27 -27.51 12.04
C TRP A 518 1.22 -27.57 13.58
N ASN A 519 0.05 -27.38 14.20
CA ASN A 519 -0.13 -27.43 15.64
C ASN A 519 -1.52 -27.97 16.01
N LYS A 520 -1.63 -29.28 16.25
CA LYS A 520 -2.91 -29.97 16.49
C LYS A 520 -3.69 -29.50 17.73
N GLU A 521 -3.07 -28.73 18.64
CA GLU A 521 -3.73 -28.16 19.82
C GLU A 521 -4.36 -26.78 19.56
N GLU A 522 -4.30 -26.30 18.32
CA GLU A 522 -4.78 -25.00 17.90
C GLU A 522 -5.79 -25.13 16.76
N MET A 523 -6.90 -24.40 16.89
CA MET A 523 -7.87 -24.22 15.82
C MET A 523 -7.63 -22.87 15.13
N LEU A 524 -7.87 -22.82 13.83
CA LEU A 524 -7.74 -21.64 12.99
C LEU A 524 -9.09 -21.21 12.43
N VAL A 525 -9.31 -19.90 12.36
CA VAL A 525 -10.37 -19.27 11.59
C VAL A 525 -9.82 -18.94 10.20
N ASN A 526 -10.44 -19.49 9.15
CA ASN A 526 -10.09 -19.20 7.76
C ASN A 526 -10.82 -17.95 7.26
N MET A 527 -10.09 -16.84 7.11
CA MET A 527 -10.71 -15.58 6.71
C MET A 527 -11.16 -15.58 5.24
N ALA A 528 -10.52 -16.34 4.36
CA ALA A 528 -11.00 -16.48 3.00
C ALA A 528 -12.35 -17.20 2.95
N TYR A 529 -12.54 -18.24 3.77
CA TYR A 529 -13.80 -18.99 3.78
C TYR A 529 -14.93 -18.18 4.43
N LEU A 530 -14.63 -17.44 5.51
CA LEU A 530 -15.58 -16.50 6.10
C LEU A 530 -16.03 -15.45 5.06
N ALA A 531 -15.11 -14.91 4.26
CA ALA A 531 -15.44 -13.97 3.20
C ALA A 531 -16.33 -14.58 2.11
N VAL A 532 -16.01 -15.80 1.63
CA VAL A 532 -16.79 -16.51 0.60
C VAL A 532 -18.21 -16.81 1.09
N VAL A 533 -18.36 -17.26 2.34
CA VAL A 533 -19.66 -17.56 2.94
C VAL A 533 -20.46 -16.27 3.19
N GLY A 534 -19.80 -15.21 3.65
CA GLY A 534 -20.43 -13.94 4.03
C GLY A 534 -20.65 -12.92 2.90
N SER A 535 -20.26 -13.21 1.66
CA SER A 535 -20.33 -12.26 0.53
C SER A 535 -21.27 -12.73 -0.59
N SER A 536 -21.84 -11.80 -1.35
CA SER A 536 -22.70 -12.11 -2.51
C SER A 536 -21.91 -12.50 -3.76
N ALA A 537 -20.78 -11.82 -4.01
CA ALA A 537 -19.84 -12.16 -5.09
C ALA A 537 -18.41 -12.39 -4.56
N VAL A 538 -17.68 -13.24 -5.30
CA VAL A 538 -16.25 -13.51 -5.12
C VAL A 538 -15.59 -13.35 -6.49
N ASN A 539 -14.50 -12.60 -6.58
CA ASN A 539 -13.79 -12.45 -7.85
C ASN A 539 -12.27 -12.57 -7.72
N GLY A 540 -11.65 -13.10 -8.76
CA GLY A 540 -10.20 -12.99 -8.98
C GLY A 540 -9.84 -11.76 -9.83
N VAL A 541 -8.55 -11.56 -10.07
CA VAL A 541 -7.98 -10.33 -10.64
C VAL A 541 -7.28 -10.44 -12.00
N ALA A 542 -7.39 -11.60 -12.63
CA ALA A 542 -6.98 -11.91 -14.00
C ALA A 542 -7.70 -13.19 -14.42
N ALA A 543 -7.85 -13.44 -15.72
CA ALA A 543 -8.64 -14.58 -16.21
C ALA A 543 -8.10 -15.92 -15.67
N ILE A 544 -6.80 -16.18 -15.83
CA ILE A 544 -6.16 -17.41 -15.34
C ILE A 544 -6.20 -17.50 -13.82
N HIS A 545 -5.95 -16.39 -13.12
CA HIS A 545 -6.05 -16.38 -11.66
C HIS A 545 -7.46 -16.74 -11.19
N SER A 546 -8.49 -16.20 -11.83
CA SER A 546 -9.88 -16.52 -11.51
C SER A 546 -10.20 -17.99 -11.79
N ASN A 547 -9.57 -18.62 -12.80
CA ASN A 547 -9.67 -20.05 -13.02
C ASN A 547 -8.95 -20.84 -11.91
N ILE A 548 -7.73 -20.47 -11.52
CA ILE A 548 -7.02 -21.11 -10.38
C ILE A 548 -7.85 -21.01 -9.09
N VAL A 549 -8.49 -19.87 -8.84
CA VAL A 549 -9.40 -19.69 -7.70
C VAL A 549 -10.57 -20.68 -7.75
N LYS A 550 -11.16 -20.90 -8.93
CA LYS A 550 -12.30 -21.81 -9.14
C LYS A 550 -11.90 -23.29 -9.16
N ASP A 551 -10.72 -23.60 -9.66
CA ASP A 551 -10.31 -24.98 -9.98
C ASP A 551 -9.47 -25.60 -8.86
N GLU A 552 -8.70 -24.78 -8.13
CA GLU A 552 -7.74 -25.25 -7.12
C GLU A 552 -8.01 -24.69 -5.73
N ILE A 553 -8.17 -23.38 -5.57
CA ILE A 553 -8.14 -22.73 -4.25
C ILE A 553 -9.48 -22.84 -3.51
N LEU A 554 -10.58 -22.54 -4.21
CA LEU A 554 -11.94 -22.48 -3.67
C LEU A 554 -12.89 -23.40 -4.44
N ASN A 555 -12.36 -24.50 -5.00
CA ASN A 555 -13.10 -25.40 -5.88
C ASN A 555 -14.36 -25.96 -5.25
N ASP A 556 -14.28 -26.41 -4.01
CA ASP A 556 -15.43 -26.93 -3.29
C ASP A 556 -16.57 -25.90 -3.19
N PHE A 557 -16.24 -24.63 -2.95
CA PHE A 557 -17.22 -23.54 -2.91
C PHE A 557 -17.77 -23.21 -4.31
N TYR A 558 -16.92 -23.23 -5.34
CA TYR A 558 -17.32 -22.98 -6.72
C TYR A 558 -18.30 -24.04 -7.24
N GLN A 559 -18.09 -25.32 -6.91
CA GLN A 559 -19.00 -26.40 -7.28
C GLN A 559 -20.42 -26.22 -6.70
N ILE A 560 -20.54 -25.54 -5.55
CA ILE A 560 -21.83 -25.28 -4.89
C ILE A 560 -22.44 -23.95 -5.36
N PHE A 561 -21.62 -22.90 -5.53
CA PHE A 561 -22.06 -21.55 -5.88
C PHE A 561 -21.37 -21.02 -7.15
N PRO A 562 -21.57 -21.64 -8.33
CA PRO A 562 -20.83 -21.27 -9.52
C PRO A 562 -21.05 -19.80 -9.94
N SER A 563 -22.27 -19.28 -9.76
CA SER A 563 -22.62 -17.89 -10.07
C SER A 563 -21.97 -16.85 -9.15
N LYS A 564 -21.48 -17.25 -7.97
CA LYS A 564 -20.78 -16.35 -7.04
C LYS A 564 -19.39 -15.96 -7.55
N PHE A 565 -18.75 -16.82 -8.36
CA PHE A 565 -17.35 -16.66 -8.76
C PHE A 565 -17.20 -15.97 -10.11
N GLN A 566 -16.67 -14.75 -10.08
CA GLN A 566 -16.43 -13.90 -11.24
C GLN A 566 -14.94 -13.64 -11.51
N ASN A 567 -14.66 -12.94 -12.60
CA ASN A 567 -13.35 -12.34 -12.90
C ASN A 567 -13.53 -10.83 -13.04
N LYS A 568 -12.55 -10.06 -12.54
CA LYS A 568 -12.37 -8.65 -12.84
C LYS A 568 -10.89 -8.38 -13.05
N THR A 569 -10.44 -8.47 -14.30
CA THR A 569 -9.02 -8.26 -14.62
C THR A 569 -8.60 -6.88 -14.12
N ASN A 570 -7.50 -6.79 -13.37
CA ASN A 570 -6.98 -5.52 -12.89
C ASN A 570 -6.74 -4.49 -14.00
N GLY A 571 -6.63 -3.24 -13.61
CA GLY A 571 -6.21 -2.14 -14.48
C GLY A 571 -5.46 -1.08 -13.69
N VAL A 572 -4.84 -0.14 -14.40
CA VAL A 572 -4.18 1.03 -13.84
C VAL A 572 -4.70 2.30 -14.50
N THR A 573 -4.72 3.41 -13.77
CA THR A 573 -5.23 4.66 -14.33
C THR A 573 -4.28 5.21 -15.42
N PRO A 574 -4.77 5.48 -16.64
CA PRO A 574 -3.99 6.14 -17.68
C PRO A 574 -3.67 7.59 -17.31
N ARG A 575 -4.50 8.24 -16.47
CA ARG A 575 -4.22 9.54 -15.84
C ARG A 575 -3.16 9.44 -14.74
N ARG A 576 -2.16 8.60 -14.78
CA ARG A 576 -0.99 8.77 -13.88
C ARG A 576 0.14 8.05 -14.51
N TRP A 577 -0.16 6.83 -14.96
CA TRP A 577 0.77 5.90 -15.53
C TRP A 577 0.96 6.07 -17.03
N LEU A 578 0.37 7.11 -17.64
CA LEU A 578 0.68 7.52 -19.00
C LEU A 578 0.64 9.05 -19.15
N ALA A 579 -0.51 9.67 -18.91
CA ALA A 579 -0.69 11.11 -19.15
C ALA A 579 0.21 12.00 -18.28
N TRP A 580 0.17 11.85 -16.96
CA TRP A 580 0.93 12.72 -16.04
C TRP A 580 2.41 12.35 -15.92
N CYS A 581 2.76 11.05 -15.87
CA CYS A 581 4.17 10.65 -15.74
C CYS A 581 4.96 10.83 -17.04
N ASN A 582 4.28 10.90 -18.18
CA ASN A 582 4.91 10.98 -19.50
C ASN A 582 4.19 11.98 -20.43
N PRO A 583 4.15 13.28 -20.08
CA PRO A 583 3.37 14.28 -20.82
C PRO A 583 3.83 14.45 -22.27
N GLU A 584 5.11 14.23 -22.56
CA GLU A 584 5.69 14.26 -23.91
C GLU A 584 5.16 13.11 -24.78
N LEU A 585 5.00 11.91 -24.19
CA LEU A 585 4.36 10.79 -24.89
C LEU A 585 2.86 11.04 -25.05
N ALA A 586 2.21 11.58 -24.01
CA ALA A 586 0.79 11.92 -24.05
C ALA A 586 0.47 12.95 -25.15
N SER A 587 1.32 13.97 -25.31
CA SER A 587 1.23 14.95 -26.42
C SER A 587 1.41 14.27 -27.76
N LEU A 588 2.44 13.42 -27.92
CA LEU A 588 2.68 12.70 -29.17
C LEU A 588 1.47 11.81 -29.54
N ILE A 589 0.88 11.10 -28.58
CA ILE A 589 -0.32 10.28 -28.79
C ILE A 589 -1.50 11.15 -29.22
N THR A 590 -1.72 12.27 -28.51
CA THR A 590 -2.81 13.20 -28.77
C THR A 590 -2.73 13.80 -30.17
N ASP A 591 -1.55 14.28 -30.57
CA ASP A 591 -1.30 14.82 -31.91
C ASP A 591 -1.50 13.77 -33.01
N THR A 592 -1.13 12.52 -32.74
CA THR A 592 -1.22 11.42 -33.71
C THR A 592 -2.65 10.92 -33.88
N LEU A 593 -3.41 10.81 -32.79
CA LEU A 593 -4.81 10.37 -32.81
C LEU A 593 -5.78 11.53 -33.09
N GLY A 594 -5.31 12.77 -33.05
CA GLY A 594 -6.12 13.98 -33.26
C GLY A 594 -7.06 14.32 -32.10
N THR A 595 -6.90 13.69 -30.94
CA THR A 595 -7.78 13.88 -29.78
C THR A 595 -7.08 13.47 -28.48
N SER A 596 -7.39 14.15 -27.37
CA SER A 596 -6.96 13.78 -26.01
C SER A 596 -7.98 12.89 -25.28
N GLU A 597 -9.12 12.58 -25.93
CA GLU A 597 -10.17 11.73 -25.36
C GLU A 597 -9.68 10.33 -24.98
N TRP A 598 -8.55 9.87 -25.54
CA TRP A 598 -7.94 8.59 -25.17
C TRP A 598 -7.61 8.46 -23.68
N ILE A 599 -7.49 9.60 -22.95
CA ILE A 599 -7.25 9.62 -21.51
C ILE A 599 -8.44 9.03 -20.73
N ASN A 600 -9.67 9.22 -21.23
CA ASN A 600 -10.90 8.63 -20.68
C ASN A 600 -11.40 7.42 -21.48
N ASP A 601 -11.00 7.29 -22.73
CA ASP A 601 -11.33 6.17 -23.61
C ASP A 601 -10.05 5.53 -24.18
N THR A 602 -9.41 4.70 -23.35
CA THR A 602 -8.12 4.09 -23.69
C THR A 602 -8.18 3.10 -24.85
N GLU A 603 -9.37 2.70 -25.32
CA GLU A 603 -9.51 1.85 -26.52
C GLU A 603 -9.01 2.58 -27.78
N LYS A 604 -9.08 3.93 -27.80
CA LYS A 604 -8.55 4.76 -28.89
C LYS A 604 -7.05 4.60 -29.12
N LEU A 605 -6.29 4.15 -28.11
CA LEU A 605 -4.86 3.86 -28.25
C LEU A 605 -4.57 2.83 -29.35
N ALA A 606 -5.54 1.95 -29.67
CA ALA A 606 -5.40 0.99 -30.77
C ALA A 606 -5.13 1.66 -32.13
N GLY A 607 -5.52 2.93 -32.33
CA GLY A 607 -5.23 3.71 -33.53
C GLY A 607 -3.73 3.88 -33.80
N LEU A 608 -2.88 3.81 -32.78
CA LEU A 608 -1.42 3.89 -32.91
C LEU A 608 -0.83 2.72 -33.72
N ARG A 609 -1.55 1.60 -33.85
CA ARG A 609 -1.10 0.43 -34.65
C ARG A 609 -0.81 0.83 -36.10
N ALA A 610 -1.57 1.76 -36.68
CA ALA A 610 -1.39 2.24 -38.05
C ALA A 610 -0.04 2.96 -38.26
N TYR A 611 0.55 3.51 -37.20
CA TYR A 611 1.79 4.28 -37.24
C TYR A 611 3.00 3.48 -36.75
N ALA A 612 2.83 2.24 -36.30
CA ALA A 612 3.90 1.43 -35.70
C ALA A 612 5.12 1.24 -36.61
N SER A 613 4.90 1.21 -37.93
CA SER A 613 5.95 1.07 -38.95
C SER A 613 6.34 2.39 -39.63
N ASP A 614 5.72 3.52 -39.26
CA ASP A 614 6.02 4.84 -39.82
C ASP A 614 7.36 5.35 -39.25
N LYS A 615 8.31 5.66 -40.14
CA LYS A 615 9.66 6.08 -39.75
C LYS A 615 9.73 7.45 -39.07
N ALA A 616 8.88 8.39 -39.48
CA ALA A 616 8.82 9.71 -38.86
C ALA A 616 8.21 9.62 -37.47
N PHE A 617 7.16 8.80 -37.30
CA PHE A 617 6.57 8.53 -36.00
C PHE A 617 7.53 7.79 -35.06
N GLN A 618 8.21 6.74 -35.54
CA GLN A 618 9.25 6.02 -34.79
C GLN A 618 10.35 6.96 -34.30
N ALA A 619 10.78 7.93 -35.11
CA ALA A 619 11.79 8.90 -34.72
C ALA A 619 11.32 9.81 -33.56
N LYS A 620 10.08 10.31 -33.62
CA LYS A 620 9.47 11.09 -32.53
C LYS A 620 9.33 10.24 -31.25
N TRP A 621 8.88 9.00 -31.39
CA TRP A 621 8.73 8.04 -30.30
C TRP A 621 10.07 7.77 -29.58
N ALA A 622 11.13 7.52 -30.36
CA ALA A 622 12.48 7.31 -29.84
C ALA A 622 13.03 8.55 -29.12
N ALA A 623 12.75 9.76 -29.63
CA ALA A 623 13.16 11.00 -28.99
C ALA A 623 12.53 11.18 -27.60
N VAL A 624 11.22 10.88 -27.46
CA VAL A 624 10.52 10.88 -26.16
C VAL A 624 11.18 9.89 -25.20
N LYS A 625 11.40 8.63 -25.63
CA LYS A 625 12.05 7.62 -24.79
C LYS A 625 13.45 8.05 -24.34
N LYS A 626 14.25 8.62 -25.25
CA LYS A 626 15.60 9.13 -24.95
C LYS A 626 15.57 10.24 -23.89
N ALA A 627 14.62 11.17 -23.95
CA ALA A 627 14.45 12.21 -22.95
C ALA A 627 14.12 11.61 -21.56
N LYS A 628 13.26 10.60 -21.50
CA LYS A 628 12.95 9.90 -20.24
C LYS A 628 14.12 9.11 -19.69
N LYS A 629 14.91 8.47 -20.54
CA LYS A 629 16.16 7.79 -20.14
C LYS A 629 17.18 8.78 -19.58
N ALA A 630 17.26 10.00 -20.11
CA ALA A 630 18.10 11.04 -19.53
C ALA A 630 17.67 11.40 -18.10
N LYS A 631 16.36 11.56 -17.84
CA LYS A 631 15.85 11.81 -16.47
C LYS A 631 16.20 10.68 -15.50
N LEU A 632 16.08 9.41 -15.92
CA LEU A 632 16.48 8.29 -15.07
C LEU A 632 18.02 8.21 -14.89
N ALA A 633 18.80 8.56 -15.91
CA ALA A 633 20.26 8.65 -15.80
C ALA A 633 20.68 9.72 -14.78
N GLU A 634 20.02 10.88 -14.78
CA GLU A 634 20.23 11.93 -13.77
C GLU A 634 19.89 11.46 -12.36
N LEU A 635 18.82 10.68 -12.21
CA LEU A 635 18.47 10.08 -10.93
C LEU A 635 19.53 9.06 -10.46
N ILE A 636 20.02 8.20 -11.36
CA ILE A 636 21.11 7.26 -11.06
C ILE A 636 22.36 8.03 -10.63
N LYS A 637 22.72 9.12 -11.33
CA LYS A 637 23.83 10.00 -10.96
C LYS A 637 23.62 10.63 -9.57
N LYS A 638 22.40 11.08 -9.26
CA LYS A 638 22.07 11.66 -7.95
C LYS A 638 22.20 10.65 -6.81
N VAL A 639 21.82 9.39 -7.05
CA VAL A 639 21.81 8.33 -6.02
C VAL A 639 23.18 7.66 -5.85
N HIS A 640 23.87 7.37 -6.96
CA HIS A 640 25.10 6.56 -6.98
C HIS A 640 26.36 7.36 -7.36
N GLY A 641 26.21 8.58 -7.87
CA GLY A 641 27.34 9.41 -8.34
C GLY A 641 27.82 9.09 -9.76
N ASP A 642 27.29 8.03 -10.38
CA ASP A 642 27.73 7.54 -11.68
C ASP A 642 26.96 8.16 -12.85
N GLU A 643 27.67 8.51 -13.93
CA GLU A 643 27.05 8.82 -15.22
C GLU A 643 26.84 7.55 -16.04
N VAL A 644 25.63 7.36 -16.55
CA VAL A 644 25.25 6.20 -17.36
C VAL A 644 24.87 6.61 -18.77
N ASN A 645 25.19 5.77 -19.75
CA ASN A 645 24.92 6.02 -21.16
C ASN A 645 23.41 5.96 -21.48
N PRO A 646 22.73 7.06 -21.84
CA PRO A 646 21.30 7.04 -22.16
C PRO A 646 20.96 6.33 -23.48
N ASN A 647 21.95 5.95 -24.29
CA ASN A 647 21.74 5.18 -25.52
C ASN A 647 21.80 3.65 -25.28
N ALA A 648 22.25 3.20 -24.10
CA ALA A 648 22.20 1.80 -23.71
C ALA A 648 20.76 1.33 -23.48
N LEU A 649 20.47 0.05 -23.63
CA LEU A 649 19.16 -0.52 -23.30
C LEU A 649 18.90 -0.42 -21.79
N PHE A 650 17.79 0.20 -21.39
CA PHE A 650 17.38 0.29 -19.98
C PHE A 650 16.51 -0.91 -19.59
N ASP A 651 17.09 -1.84 -18.84
CA ASP A 651 16.53 -3.14 -18.45
C ASP A 651 16.15 -3.14 -16.96
N ILE A 652 14.85 -3.21 -16.66
CA ILE A 652 14.32 -2.82 -15.36
C ILE A 652 13.52 -3.95 -14.69
N GLN A 653 13.81 -4.22 -13.41
CA GLN A 653 12.99 -5.08 -12.55
C GLN A 653 12.63 -4.35 -11.26
N ILE A 654 11.43 -3.77 -11.20
CA ILE A 654 10.93 -3.04 -10.02
C ILE A 654 9.66 -3.67 -9.44
N LYS A 655 9.81 -4.31 -8.28
CA LYS A 655 8.72 -4.98 -7.54
C LYS A 655 9.21 -5.39 -6.14
N ARG A 656 8.29 -5.78 -5.26
CA ARG A 656 8.65 -6.38 -3.94
C ARG A 656 9.73 -7.45 -4.13
N ILE A 657 10.76 -7.43 -3.29
CA ILE A 657 11.84 -8.43 -3.33
C ILE A 657 11.34 -9.71 -2.67
N HIS A 658 11.34 -10.80 -3.43
CA HIS A 658 10.84 -12.10 -2.98
C HIS A 658 11.42 -13.20 -3.85
N GLU A 659 11.68 -14.38 -3.27
CA GLU A 659 12.21 -15.53 -4.01
C GLU A 659 11.38 -15.91 -5.25
N TYR A 660 10.03 -15.96 -5.17
CA TYR A 660 9.17 -16.29 -6.32
C TYR A 660 9.14 -15.21 -7.42
N LYS A 661 9.51 -13.96 -7.12
CA LYS A 661 9.62 -12.86 -8.10
C LYS A 661 10.94 -12.91 -8.86
N ARG A 662 11.87 -13.78 -8.41
CA ARG A 662 13.12 -14.18 -9.07
C ARG A 662 14.06 -13.03 -9.47
N GLN A 663 14.18 -11.99 -8.63
CA GLN A 663 15.30 -11.03 -8.77
C GLN A 663 16.66 -11.75 -8.70
N TYR A 664 16.73 -12.88 -7.99
CA TYR A 664 17.90 -13.73 -7.96
C TYR A 664 18.23 -14.32 -9.35
N LEU A 665 17.24 -14.80 -10.11
CA LEU A 665 17.44 -15.25 -11.50
C LEU A 665 17.96 -14.13 -12.40
N ASN A 666 17.42 -12.91 -12.25
CA ASN A 666 17.87 -11.76 -13.01
C ASN A 666 19.35 -11.45 -12.74
N VAL A 667 19.76 -11.31 -11.47
CA VAL A 667 21.15 -10.99 -11.16
C VAL A 667 22.12 -12.09 -11.63
N LEU A 668 21.71 -13.37 -11.61
CA LEU A 668 22.52 -14.45 -12.19
C LEU A 668 22.72 -14.28 -13.70
N SER A 669 21.70 -13.87 -14.45
CA SER A 669 21.86 -13.57 -15.88
C SER A 669 22.80 -12.39 -16.15
N ILE A 670 22.82 -11.39 -15.26
CA ILE A 670 23.70 -10.22 -15.36
C ILE A 670 25.15 -10.64 -15.08
N ILE A 671 25.38 -11.49 -14.07
CA ILE A 671 26.70 -12.07 -13.81
C ILE A 671 27.18 -12.87 -15.02
N TRP A 672 26.30 -13.70 -15.62
CA TRP A 672 26.65 -14.44 -16.83
C TRP A 672 27.06 -13.51 -17.98
N ARG A 673 26.26 -12.47 -18.26
CA ARG A 673 26.57 -11.46 -19.29
C ARG A 673 27.92 -10.77 -19.02
N TYR A 674 28.18 -10.38 -17.78
CA TYR A 674 29.48 -9.81 -17.38
C TYR A 674 30.64 -10.76 -17.73
N LYS A 675 30.53 -12.04 -17.38
CA LYS A 675 31.55 -13.04 -17.70
C LYS A 675 31.75 -13.23 -19.20
N GLN A 676 30.69 -13.14 -20.02
CA GLN A 676 30.84 -13.17 -21.47
C GLN A 676 31.56 -11.94 -22.01
N LEU A 677 31.23 -10.74 -21.51
CA LEU A 677 31.92 -9.50 -21.90
C LEU A 677 33.43 -9.54 -21.56
N LYS A 678 33.81 -10.15 -20.43
CA LYS A 678 35.23 -10.35 -20.07
C LYS A 678 35.99 -11.27 -21.03
N LYS A 679 35.30 -12.25 -21.63
CA LYS A 679 35.90 -13.18 -22.59
C LYS A 679 36.03 -12.59 -24.00
N MET A 680 35.24 -11.57 -24.33
CA MET A 680 35.25 -10.90 -25.62
C MET A 680 36.50 -10.03 -25.82
N SER A 681 36.98 -9.94 -27.05
CA SER A 681 37.96 -8.94 -27.46
C SER A 681 37.39 -7.52 -27.38
N PRO A 682 38.22 -6.46 -27.32
CA PRO A 682 37.74 -5.08 -27.35
C PRO A 682 36.83 -4.77 -28.55
N GLU A 683 37.10 -5.34 -29.72
CA GLU A 683 36.31 -5.17 -30.95
C GLU A 683 34.96 -5.88 -30.89
N GLU A 684 34.91 -7.05 -30.24
CA GLU A 684 33.67 -7.79 -30.02
C GLU A 684 32.77 -7.08 -29.03
N ARG A 685 33.33 -6.54 -27.92
CA ARG A 685 32.56 -5.78 -26.92
C ARG A 685 31.89 -4.55 -27.53
N LYS A 686 32.56 -3.85 -28.45
CA LYS A 686 31.97 -2.70 -29.18
C LYS A 686 30.70 -3.06 -29.97
N LYS A 687 30.49 -4.33 -30.32
CA LYS A 687 29.30 -4.83 -31.03
C LYS A 687 28.23 -5.40 -30.08
N ALA A 688 28.52 -5.48 -28.78
CA ALA A 688 27.56 -5.91 -27.78
C ALA A 688 26.52 -4.80 -27.53
N VAL A 689 25.30 -5.18 -27.18
CA VAL A 689 24.27 -4.22 -26.75
C VAL A 689 24.65 -3.72 -25.37
N ALA A 690 24.92 -2.41 -25.26
CA ALA A 690 25.16 -1.80 -23.96
C ALA A 690 23.86 -1.82 -23.14
N ARG A 691 23.94 -2.17 -21.85
CA ARG A 691 22.79 -2.25 -20.93
C ARG A 691 23.01 -1.50 -19.63
N VAL A 692 21.96 -0.80 -19.19
CA VAL A 692 21.84 -0.26 -17.83
C VAL A 692 20.73 -1.05 -17.14
N CYS A 693 21.12 -1.98 -16.29
CA CYS A 693 20.21 -2.81 -15.52
C CYS A 693 19.85 -2.12 -14.21
N VAL A 694 18.56 -2.02 -13.91
CA VAL A 694 18.03 -1.40 -12.70
C VAL A 694 17.13 -2.39 -11.97
N ILE A 695 17.48 -2.71 -10.72
CA ILE A 695 16.62 -3.48 -9.81
C ILE A 695 16.15 -2.54 -8.69
N GLY A 696 14.89 -2.64 -8.30
CA GLY A 696 14.36 -1.87 -7.18
C GLY A 696 13.20 -2.58 -6.49
N GLY A 697 13.02 -2.29 -5.20
CA GLY A 697 12.00 -2.94 -4.40
C GLY A 697 12.36 -3.00 -2.92
N LYS A 698 11.38 -3.34 -2.09
CA LYS A 698 11.55 -3.52 -0.65
C LYS A 698 11.46 -5.00 -0.29
N ALA A 699 12.34 -5.49 0.59
CA ALA A 699 12.21 -6.78 1.25
C ALA A 699 11.44 -6.61 2.57
N ALA A 700 10.55 -7.53 2.93
CA ALA A 700 9.90 -7.47 4.24
C ALA A 700 10.96 -7.55 5.36
N SER A 701 10.74 -6.85 6.48
CA SER A 701 11.74 -6.66 7.54
C SER A 701 12.26 -7.97 8.13
N ALA A 702 11.38 -8.97 8.27
CA ALA A 702 11.69 -10.31 8.77
C ALA A 702 12.18 -11.31 7.70
N TYR A 703 12.19 -10.93 6.42
CA TYR A 703 12.49 -11.87 5.32
C TYR A 703 13.98 -11.85 4.96
N ASP A 704 14.75 -12.68 5.66
CA ASP A 704 16.21 -12.77 5.53
C ASP A 704 16.67 -13.04 4.10
N MET A 705 16.10 -14.04 3.41
CA MET A 705 16.48 -14.38 2.04
C MET A 705 16.27 -13.22 1.06
N ALA A 706 15.15 -12.50 1.16
CA ALA A 706 14.90 -11.33 0.33
C ALA A 706 15.92 -10.20 0.58
N LYS A 707 16.34 -9.97 1.83
CA LYS A 707 17.42 -9.01 2.16
C LYS A 707 18.77 -9.45 1.58
N ARG A 708 19.09 -10.75 1.61
CA ARG A 708 20.30 -11.29 0.98
C ARG A 708 20.30 -11.08 -0.53
N ILE A 709 19.16 -11.21 -1.20
CA ILE A 709 19.04 -10.92 -2.65
C ILE A 709 19.39 -9.45 -2.93
N ILE A 710 18.89 -8.49 -2.13
CA ILE A 710 19.25 -7.07 -2.27
C ILE A 710 20.77 -6.90 -2.14
N ARG A 711 21.36 -7.49 -1.09
CA ARG A 711 22.81 -7.40 -0.86
C ARG A 711 23.60 -7.97 -2.03
N LEU A 712 23.20 -9.13 -2.58
CA LEU A 712 23.86 -9.72 -3.73
C LEU A 712 23.80 -8.79 -4.96
N VAL A 713 22.63 -8.20 -5.25
CA VAL A 713 22.48 -7.22 -6.34
C VAL A 713 23.44 -6.05 -6.18
N THR A 714 23.53 -5.47 -4.97
CA THR A 714 24.44 -4.34 -4.72
C THR A 714 25.92 -4.75 -4.85
N ALA A 715 26.30 -5.93 -4.34
CA ALA A 715 27.67 -6.44 -4.41
C ALA A 715 28.11 -6.74 -5.85
N VAL A 716 27.22 -7.28 -6.68
CA VAL A 716 27.46 -7.48 -8.11
C VAL A 716 27.60 -6.14 -8.83
N GLY A 717 26.76 -5.16 -8.51
CA GLY A 717 26.86 -3.79 -9.03
C GLY A 717 28.19 -3.13 -8.69
N ASP A 718 28.68 -3.30 -7.45
CA ASP A 718 29.98 -2.77 -7.01
C ASP A 718 31.15 -3.27 -7.86
N VAL A 719 31.09 -4.52 -8.33
CA VAL A 719 32.12 -5.11 -9.19
C VAL A 719 31.96 -4.61 -10.63
N ILE A 720 30.78 -4.79 -11.22
CA ILE A 720 30.54 -4.52 -12.65
C ILE A 720 30.71 -3.03 -12.98
N ASN A 721 30.21 -2.13 -12.12
CA ASN A 721 30.23 -0.69 -12.41
C ASN A 721 31.65 -0.10 -12.32
N LYS A 722 32.58 -0.78 -11.64
CA LYS A 722 33.98 -0.34 -11.46
C LYS A 722 34.95 -1.03 -12.42
N ASP A 723 34.54 -2.07 -13.12
CA ASP A 723 35.43 -2.78 -14.06
C ASP A 723 35.71 -1.94 -15.32
N PRO A 724 36.96 -1.49 -15.55
CA PRO A 724 37.31 -0.65 -16.69
C PRO A 724 37.08 -1.33 -18.04
N GLU A 725 37.01 -2.66 -18.11
CA GLU A 725 36.85 -3.39 -19.36
C GLU A 725 35.39 -3.54 -19.83
N THR A 726 34.43 -3.46 -18.90
CA THR A 726 33.02 -3.82 -19.17
C THR A 726 32.02 -2.75 -18.78
N LYS A 727 32.38 -1.78 -17.92
CA LYS A 727 31.46 -0.75 -17.40
C LYS A 727 30.78 0.10 -18.47
N ASP A 728 31.37 0.26 -19.66
CA ASP A 728 30.75 1.03 -20.75
C ASP A 728 29.67 0.23 -21.51
N TYR A 729 29.60 -1.09 -21.28
CA TYR A 729 28.68 -2.03 -21.93
C TYR A 729 27.67 -2.63 -20.96
N LEU A 730 27.98 -2.71 -19.66
CA LEU A 730 27.06 -3.26 -18.66
C LEU A 730 27.17 -2.47 -17.36
N ARG A 731 26.02 -2.02 -16.87
CA ARG A 731 25.86 -1.42 -15.55
C ARG A 731 24.74 -2.10 -14.78
N LEU A 732 24.88 -2.21 -13.46
CA LEU A 732 23.85 -2.70 -12.57
C LEU A 732 23.69 -1.76 -11.36
N TYR A 733 22.49 -1.23 -11.19
CA TYR A 733 22.14 -0.37 -10.05
C TYR A 733 20.95 -0.93 -9.28
N PHE A 734 21.04 -0.84 -7.95
CA PHE A 734 19.86 -0.97 -7.09
C PHE A 734 19.35 0.44 -6.75
N LEU A 735 18.09 0.74 -7.08
CA LEU A 735 17.47 2.00 -6.66
C LEU A 735 16.68 1.78 -5.36
N PRO A 736 17.09 2.41 -4.24
CA PRO A 736 16.44 2.24 -2.97
C PRO A 736 15.10 2.99 -2.90
N ASP A 737 14.28 2.59 -1.94
CA ASP A 737 13.03 3.21 -1.55
C ASP A 737 11.99 3.28 -2.67
N TYR A 738 11.88 2.21 -3.45
CA TYR A 738 10.87 2.09 -4.50
C TYR A 738 9.46 2.38 -3.97
N ASN A 739 8.85 3.42 -4.55
CA ASN A 739 7.53 3.98 -4.23
C ASN A 739 6.86 4.52 -5.53
N VAL A 740 5.77 5.27 -5.41
CA VAL A 740 5.02 5.78 -6.58
C VAL A 740 5.86 6.82 -7.33
N SER A 741 6.45 7.80 -6.62
CA SER A 741 7.29 8.82 -7.26
C SER A 741 8.49 8.25 -8.00
N LEU A 742 9.16 7.24 -7.44
CA LEU A 742 10.26 6.57 -8.10
C LEU A 742 9.77 5.81 -9.35
N ALA A 743 8.61 5.17 -9.27
CA ALA A 743 7.99 4.49 -10.42
C ALA A 743 7.61 5.48 -11.54
N GLU A 744 7.12 6.68 -11.22
CA GLU A 744 6.79 7.74 -12.20
C GLU A 744 8.01 8.21 -12.99
N THR A 745 9.22 8.09 -12.45
CA THR A 745 10.48 8.35 -13.18
C THR A 745 10.99 7.13 -13.94
N ILE A 746 10.93 5.94 -13.31
CA ILE A 746 11.49 4.71 -13.88
C ILE A 746 10.67 4.20 -15.07
N ILE A 747 9.35 4.16 -14.96
CA ILE A 747 8.47 3.50 -15.95
C ILE A 747 8.55 4.18 -17.32
N PRO A 748 8.47 5.52 -17.44
CA PRO A 748 8.62 6.19 -18.74
C PRO A 748 9.99 5.97 -19.39
N ALA A 749 11.05 5.79 -18.59
CA ALA A 749 12.41 5.60 -19.06
C ALA A 749 12.73 4.15 -19.48
N ALA A 750 11.98 3.18 -19.00
CA ALA A 750 12.24 1.77 -19.27
C ALA A 750 11.99 1.41 -20.75
N GLU A 751 12.84 0.53 -21.27
CA GLU A 751 12.70 -0.05 -22.61
C GLU A 751 12.42 -1.54 -22.53
N LEU A 752 13.03 -2.24 -21.57
CA LEU A 752 12.73 -3.61 -21.20
C LEU A 752 12.35 -3.68 -19.73
N SER A 753 11.29 -4.41 -19.41
CA SER A 753 10.85 -4.68 -18.04
C SER A 753 10.76 -6.18 -17.77
N GLN A 754 11.17 -6.59 -16.57
CA GLN A 754 11.25 -7.99 -16.20
C GLN A 754 10.10 -8.43 -15.31
N HIS A 755 9.27 -9.33 -15.85
CA HIS A 755 8.12 -9.92 -15.18
C HIS A 755 8.26 -11.44 -15.13
N ILE A 756 9.29 -11.85 -14.40
CA ILE A 756 9.88 -13.19 -14.45
C ILE A 756 9.51 -14.07 -13.25
N SER A 757 8.32 -13.91 -12.67
CA SER A 757 7.93 -14.75 -11.53
C SER A 757 7.83 -16.23 -11.93
N THR A 758 7.97 -17.17 -11.00
CA THR A 758 7.71 -18.59 -11.29
C THR A 758 6.27 -18.73 -11.78
N ALA A 759 6.03 -19.42 -12.90
CA ALA A 759 4.68 -19.50 -13.48
C ALA A 759 3.66 -20.06 -12.48
N GLY A 760 2.45 -19.49 -12.46
CA GLY A 760 1.39 -19.84 -11.50
C GLY A 760 1.53 -19.18 -10.13
N THR A 761 2.45 -18.21 -9.95
CA THR A 761 2.61 -17.51 -8.65
C THR A 761 2.16 -16.04 -8.69
N GLU A 762 2.03 -15.42 -9.87
CA GLU A 762 1.44 -14.09 -10.02
C GLU A 762 -0.06 -14.18 -10.30
N ALA A 763 -0.87 -13.58 -9.42
CA ALA A 763 -2.30 -13.42 -9.68
C ALA A 763 -2.59 -12.48 -10.87
N SER A 764 -1.74 -11.47 -11.10
CA SER A 764 -1.96 -10.45 -12.11
C SER A 764 -0.62 -9.75 -12.41
N GLY A 765 -0.44 -8.51 -11.96
CA GLY A 765 0.79 -7.73 -12.14
C GLY A 765 0.49 -6.36 -12.72
N THR A 766 0.18 -5.38 -11.86
CA THR A 766 -0.19 -4.03 -12.33
C THR A 766 0.99 -3.21 -12.83
N SER A 767 2.24 -3.52 -12.43
CA SER A 767 3.40 -2.83 -13.02
C SER A 767 3.64 -3.20 -14.47
N ASN A 768 3.27 -4.43 -14.87
CA ASN A 768 3.36 -4.92 -16.25
C ASN A 768 2.54 -4.00 -17.18
N MET A 769 1.32 -3.67 -16.75
CA MET A 769 0.39 -2.79 -17.48
C MET A 769 0.94 -1.37 -17.62
N LYS A 770 1.59 -0.83 -16.58
CA LYS A 770 2.20 0.52 -16.62
C LYS A 770 3.38 0.58 -17.60
N PHE A 771 4.21 -0.45 -17.61
CA PHE A 771 5.31 -0.56 -18.57
C PHE A 771 4.76 -0.65 -20.00
N GLN A 772 3.73 -1.47 -20.20
CA GLN A 772 3.06 -1.58 -21.50
C GLN A 772 2.52 -0.24 -21.98
N MET A 773 1.80 0.51 -21.14
CA MET A 773 1.29 1.84 -21.47
C MET A 773 2.38 2.83 -21.91
N ASN A 774 3.62 2.67 -21.44
CA ASN A 774 4.76 3.53 -21.79
C ASN A 774 5.66 2.94 -22.89
N GLY A 775 5.17 1.94 -23.63
CA GLY A 775 5.89 1.27 -24.71
C GLY A 775 7.13 0.51 -24.25
N CYS A 776 7.19 0.09 -22.99
CA CYS A 776 8.27 -0.75 -22.49
C CYS A 776 7.95 -2.23 -22.79
N LEU A 777 8.87 -2.93 -23.44
CA LEU A 777 8.71 -4.33 -23.79
C LEU A 777 8.86 -5.20 -22.54
N ILE A 778 8.25 -6.38 -22.56
CA ILE A 778 8.31 -7.33 -21.45
C ILE A 778 9.15 -8.55 -21.84
N ILE A 779 10.06 -8.92 -20.94
CA ILE A 779 10.57 -10.28 -20.83
C ILE A 779 9.95 -10.94 -19.60
N GLY A 780 9.33 -12.10 -19.78
CA GLY A 780 8.53 -12.70 -18.72
C GLY A 780 8.21 -14.17 -18.94
N THR A 781 7.73 -14.78 -17.87
CA THR A 781 7.08 -16.09 -17.93
C THR A 781 5.66 -15.96 -18.46
N TRP A 782 5.09 -17.07 -18.93
CA TRP A 782 3.68 -17.15 -19.25
C TRP A 782 2.84 -17.24 -17.97
N ASP A 783 2.74 -16.11 -17.27
CA ASP A 783 2.15 -16.00 -15.93
C ASP A 783 1.40 -14.67 -15.74
N GLY A 784 0.33 -14.71 -14.93
CA GLY A 784 -0.47 -13.53 -14.56
C GLY A 784 -0.83 -12.63 -15.75
N ALA A 785 -0.61 -11.32 -15.58
CA ALA A 785 -0.95 -10.31 -16.59
C ALA A 785 -0.09 -10.37 -17.87
N ASN A 786 1.05 -11.09 -17.88
CA ASN A 786 1.87 -11.18 -19.10
C ASN A 786 1.11 -11.81 -20.26
N ILE A 787 0.20 -12.73 -19.94
CA ILE A 787 -0.57 -13.50 -20.93
C ILE A 787 -1.56 -12.60 -21.63
N GLU A 788 -2.38 -11.89 -20.85
CA GLU A 788 -3.34 -10.94 -21.41
C GLU A 788 -2.62 -9.81 -22.15
N ILE A 789 -1.45 -9.34 -21.66
CA ILE A 789 -0.65 -8.34 -22.38
C ILE A 789 -0.17 -8.87 -23.72
N ALA A 790 0.31 -10.12 -23.77
CA ALA A 790 0.74 -10.78 -25.01
C ALA A 790 -0.41 -10.91 -26.01
N GLU A 791 -1.63 -11.22 -25.55
CA GLU A 791 -2.83 -11.29 -26.39
C GLU A 791 -3.17 -9.93 -27.01
N GLU A 792 -3.11 -8.83 -26.23
CA GLU A 792 -3.50 -7.50 -26.71
C GLU A 792 -2.43 -6.80 -27.58
N THR A 793 -1.16 -7.00 -27.25
CA THR A 793 -0.03 -6.42 -28.00
C THR A 793 0.36 -7.27 -29.21
N GLY A 794 0.06 -8.57 -29.19
CA GLY A 794 0.53 -9.58 -30.14
C GLY A 794 1.66 -10.42 -29.55
N ILE A 795 1.50 -11.75 -29.55
CA ILE A 795 2.39 -12.70 -28.87
C ILE A 795 3.84 -12.57 -29.34
N ASP A 796 4.05 -12.37 -30.64
CA ASP A 796 5.39 -12.24 -31.24
C ASP A 796 6.16 -10.99 -30.75
N ASN A 797 5.46 -10.03 -30.14
CA ASN A 797 6.06 -8.81 -29.60
C ASN A 797 6.58 -9.00 -28.16
N VAL A 798 6.30 -10.13 -27.49
CA VAL A 798 6.70 -10.41 -26.11
C VAL A 798 7.83 -11.44 -26.06
N PHE A 799 8.82 -11.22 -25.18
CA PHE A 799 9.88 -12.19 -24.95
C PHE A 799 9.47 -13.17 -23.85
N VAL A 800 8.94 -14.33 -24.25
CA VAL A 800 8.45 -15.36 -23.33
C VAL A 800 9.52 -16.44 -23.12
N PHE A 801 9.71 -16.86 -21.87
CA PHE A 801 10.56 -18.00 -21.53
C PHE A 801 10.00 -18.81 -20.37
N GLY A 802 10.68 -19.91 -20.07
CA GLY A 802 10.48 -20.68 -18.85
C GLY A 802 9.36 -21.70 -18.91
N VAL A 803 9.27 -22.47 -17.84
CA VAL A 803 8.30 -23.54 -17.63
C VAL A 803 6.88 -22.99 -17.48
N ARG A 804 5.89 -23.72 -17.99
CA ARG A 804 4.46 -23.38 -17.86
C ARG A 804 3.89 -23.79 -16.50
N ALA A 805 2.85 -23.11 -16.02
CA ALA A 805 2.30 -23.30 -14.67
C ALA A 805 1.89 -24.76 -14.39
N GLU A 806 1.38 -25.45 -15.41
CA GLU A 806 0.90 -26.82 -15.37
C GLU A 806 2.02 -27.84 -15.07
N GLU A 807 3.26 -27.52 -15.44
CA GLU A 807 4.42 -28.41 -15.28
C GLU A 807 5.15 -28.21 -13.94
N ILE A 808 4.91 -27.09 -13.24
CA ILE A 808 5.66 -26.68 -12.03
C ILE A 808 5.60 -27.76 -10.94
N ASN A 809 4.41 -28.27 -10.64
CA ASN A 809 4.22 -29.24 -9.56
C ASN A 809 4.91 -30.58 -9.86
N GLN A 810 4.94 -31.00 -11.13
CA GLN A 810 5.67 -32.19 -11.55
C GLN A 810 7.18 -31.97 -11.41
N LEU A 811 7.70 -30.87 -11.94
CA LEU A 811 9.13 -30.56 -11.84
C LEU A 811 9.60 -30.42 -10.39
N ARG A 812 8.77 -29.86 -9.50
CA ARG A 812 9.06 -29.87 -8.07
C ARG A 812 9.23 -31.31 -7.57
N LYS A 813 8.34 -32.24 -7.89
CA LYS A 813 8.47 -33.65 -7.45
C LYS A 813 9.72 -34.33 -8.02
N GLU A 814 10.09 -33.99 -9.24
CA GLU A 814 11.21 -34.59 -9.98
C GLU A 814 12.56 -33.89 -9.75
N ARG A 815 12.59 -32.73 -9.09
CA ARG A 815 13.75 -31.84 -8.97
C ARG A 815 15.03 -32.52 -8.48
N LYS A 816 14.92 -33.54 -7.63
CA LYS A 816 16.07 -34.35 -7.16
C LYS A 816 16.89 -34.99 -8.30
N ASN A 817 16.30 -35.16 -9.48
CA ASN A 817 16.91 -35.73 -10.68
C ASN A 817 17.33 -34.65 -11.69
N LEU A 818 17.14 -33.36 -11.38
CA LEU A 818 17.48 -32.27 -12.29
C LEU A 818 18.98 -32.26 -12.55
N LYS A 819 19.35 -32.34 -13.83
CA LYS A 819 20.69 -32.04 -14.28
C LYS A 819 20.79 -30.54 -14.53
N THR A 820 21.57 -29.84 -13.71
CA THR A 820 21.80 -28.41 -13.84
C THR A 820 22.58 -28.07 -15.11
N ASP A 821 22.37 -26.86 -15.62
CA ASP A 821 23.16 -26.29 -16.72
C ASP A 821 24.61 -26.06 -16.25
N PRO A 822 25.66 -26.41 -17.02
CA PRO A 822 27.04 -26.17 -16.60
C PRO A 822 27.35 -24.70 -16.24
N ARG A 823 26.66 -23.76 -16.87
CA ARG A 823 26.76 -22.32 -16.59
C ARG A 823 26.18 -21.98 -15.22
N TRP A 824 25.11 -22.67 -14.81
CA TRP A 824 24.53 -22.54 -13.47
C TRP A 824 25.54 -22.98 -12.40
N ASP A 825 26.14 -24.16 -12.57
CA ASP A 825 27.13 -24.69 -11.63
C ASP A 825 28.36 -23.77 -11.51
N GLU A 826 28.78 -23.15 -12.62
CA GLU A 826 29.83 -22.13 -12.63
C GLU A 826 29.45 -20.94 -11.74
N LEU A 827 28.25 -20.36 -11.93
CA LEU A 827 27.82 -19.20 -11.15
C LEU A 827 27.64 -19.50 -9.66
N MET A 828 27.11 -20.68 -9.32
CA MET A 828 26.99 -21.09 -7.91
C MET A 828 28.36 -21.19 -7.25
N ARG A 829 29.36 -21.77 -7.94
CA ARG A 829 30.74 -21.82 -7.44
C ARG A 829 31.39 -20.44 -7.33
N ASP A 830 31.12 -19.52 -8.25
CA ASP A 830 31.66 -18.16 -8.18
C ASP A 830 31.13 -17.40 -6.96
N ILE A 831 29.83 -17.48 -6.69
CA ILE A 831 29.19 -16.83 -5.54
C ILE A 831 29.68 -17.47 -4.24
N GLU A 832 29.66 -18.80 -4.15
CA GLU A 832 30.16 -19.53 -2.97
C GLU A 832 31.67 -19.31 -2.74
N GLY A 833 32.44 -19.17 -3.82
CA GLY A 833 33.87 -18.87 -3.82
C GLY A 833 34.22 -17.43 -3.45
N GLY A 834 33.23 -16.54 -3.32
CA GLY A 834 33.43 -15.17 -2.86
C GLY A 834 33.78 -14.15 -3.96
N MET A 835 33.45 -14.42 -5.23
CA MET A 835 33.69 -13.49 -6.35
C MET A 835 33.13 -12.07 -6.10
N PHE A 836 32.04 -11.96 -5.34
CA PHE A 836 31.38 -10.69 -5.02
C PHE A 836 31.53 -10.28 -3.54
N GLY A 837 32.46 -10.88 -2.79
CA GLY A 837 32.59 -10.69 -1.35
C GLY A 837 31.51 -11.41 -0.53
N ASP A 838 31.48 -11.17 0.79
CA ASP A 838 30.46 -11.64 1.74
C ASP A 838 30.06 -13.13 1.61
N LYS A 839 31.03 -14.03 1.30
CA LYS A 839 30.79 -15.45 0.99
C LYS A 839 29.84 -16.17 1.98
N ASP A 840 30.05 -15.97 3.28
CA ASP A 840 29.27 -16.64 4.34
C ASP A 840 27.84 -16.08 4.40
N TYR A 841 27.66 -14.82 4.00
CA TYR A 841 26.35 -14.18 3.89
C TYR A 841 25.59 -14.62 2.63
N PHE A 842 26.28 -14.96 1.54
CA PHE A 842 25.63 -15.47 0.33
C PHE A 842 25.43 -16.99 0.32
N LYS A 843 26.10 -17.73 1.20
CA LYS A 843 25.93 -19.19 1.30
C LYS A 843 24.47 -19.65 1.40
N PRO A 844 23.59 -19.04 2.23
CA PRO A 844 22.18 -19.44 2.26
C PRO A 844 21.45 -19.27 0.92
N LEU A 845 21.80 -18.25 0.10
CA LEU A 845 21.24 -18.08 -1.24
C LEU A 845 21.65 -19.23 -2.16
N VAL A 846 22.92 -19.60 -2.18
CA VAL A 846 23.43 -20.72 -2.97
C VAL A 846 22.79 -22.02 -2.50
N ASP A 847 22.81 -22.28 -1.19
CA ASP A 847 22.25 -23.50 -0.61
C ASP A 847 20.77 -23.65 -0.99
N SER A 848 19.97 -22.57 -0.96
CA SER A 848 18.54 -22.57 -1.29
C SER A 848 18.19 -23.02 -2.71
N VAL A 849 19.16 -23.04 -3.63
CA VAL A 849 18.94 -23.40 -5.04
C VAL A 849 19.92 -24.45 -5.59
N ASN A 850 20.95 -24.87 -4.85
CA ASN A 850 22.00 -25.73 -5.39
C ASN A 850 21.91 -27.21 -4.97
N ASN A 851 21.25 -27.53 -3.85
CA ASN A 851 21.11 -28.92 -3.38
C ASN A 851 19.75 -29.53 -3.75
N MET A 852 19.59 -29.91 -5.01
CA MET A 852 18.35 -30.51 -5.54
C MET A 852 17.93 -31.80 -4.82
N LYS A 853 18.89 -32.56 -4.26
CA LYS A 853 18.64 -33.86 -3.60
C LYS A 853 17.81 -33.75 -2.32
N VAL A 854 17.94 -32.63 -1.60
CA VAL A 854 17.12 -32.34 -0.40
C VAL A 854 15.88 -31.51 -0.74
N GLY A 855 15.64 -31.27 -2.02
CA GLY A 855 14.47 -30.56 -2.50
C GLY A 855 14.60 -29.04 -2.52
N ASN A 856 15.80 -28.49 -2.69
CA ASN A 856 16.00 -27.06 -2.90
C ASN A 856 15.57 -26.61 -4.31
N ASP A 857 15.63 -25.31 -4.58
CA ASP A 857 15.13 -24.64 -5.80
C ASP A 857 13.60 -24.74 -5.98
N TRP A 858 12.84 -24.40 -4.94
CA TRP A 858 11.37 -24.42 -4.96
C TRP A 858 10.74 -23.54 -6.06
N PHE A 859 11.46 -22.50 -6.47
CA PHE A 859 11.03 -21.51 -7.46
C PHE A 859 11.63 -21.72 -8.86
N LEU A 860 12.29 -22.86 -9.08
CA LEU A 860 12.72 -23.36 -10.39
C LEU A 860 13.66 -22.39 -11.12
N LEU A 861 14.58 -21.77 -10.38
CA LEU A 861 15.58 -20.88 -10.97
C LEU A 861 16.52 -21.67 -11.88
N ALA A 862 16.95 -22.88 -11.47
CA ALA A 862 17.87 -23.70 -12.26
C ALA A 862 17.19 -24.26 -13.52
N ASN A 863 15.92 -24.67 -13.42
CA ASN A 863 15.15 -25.15 -14.57
C ASN A 863 15.00 -24.07 -15.66
N ASP A 864 14.66 -22.84 -15.26
CA ASP A 864 14.41 -21.74 -16.19
C ASP A 864 15.67 -21.00 -16.63
N PHE A 865 16.83 -21.27 -16.02
CA PHE A 865 18.04 -20.50 -16.26
C PHE A 865 18.45 -20.48 -17.74
N ALA A 866 18.49 -21.65 -18.39
CA ALA A 866 18.94 -21.75 -19.76
C ALA A 866 17.99 -21.05 -20.76
N SER A 867 16.68 -21.21 -20.59
CA SER A 867 15.67 -20.57 -21.44
C SER A 867 15.62 -19.06 -21.21
N TYR A 868 15.83 -18.61 -19.96
CA TYR A 868 15.93 -17.20 -19.63
C TYR A 868 17.13 -16.52 -20.30
N LEU A 869 18.31 -17.15 -20.27
CA LEU A 869 19.49 -16.64 -20.98
C LEU A 869 19.25 -16.56 -22.49
N LYS A 870 18.57 -17.55 -23.07
CA LYS A 870 18.23 -17.55 -24.50
C LYS A 870 17.30 -16.38 -24.85
N ALA A 871 16.24 -16.15 -24.05
CA ALA A 871 15.35 -15.02 -24.27
C ALA A 871 16.08 -13.66 -24.13
N GLN A 872 17.08 -13.57 -23.24
CA GLN A 872 17.92 -12.37 -23.13
C GLN A 872 18.80 -12.13 -24.37
N GLU A 873 19.26 -13.18 -25.06
CA GLU A 873 19.93 -13.08 -26.36
C GLU A 873 18.98 -12.61 -27.46
N ASP A 874 17.73 -13.09 -27.44
CA ASP A 874 16.70 -12.68 -28.41
C ASP A 874 16.31 -11.20 -28.22
N VAL A 875 16.30 -10.70 -26.98
CA VAL A 875 16.20 -9.26 -26.68
C VAL A 875 17.37 -8.49 -27.30
N ASP A 876 18.62 -8.95 -27.13
CA ASP A 876 19.79 -8.27 -27.71
C ASP A 876 19.75 -8.26 -29.24
N ALA A 877 19.27 -9.34 -29.87
CA ALA A 877 19.09 -9.41 -31.31
C ALA A 877 18.02 -8.42 -31.81
N CYS A 878 16.87 -8.37 -31.13
CA CYS A 878 15.78 -7.44 -31.47
C CYS A 878 16.19 -5.98 -31.25
N TYR A 879 16.88 -5.65 -30.16
CA TYR A 879 17.32 -4.28 -29.88
C TYR A 879 18.34 -3.77 -30.92
N LYS A 880 19.10 -4.64 -31.58
CA LYS A 880 19.96 -4.23 -32.71
C LYS A 880 19.14 -3.78 -33.93
N ASP A 881 17.95 -4.34 -34.12
CA ASP A 881 16.97 -3.86 -35.09
C ASP A 881 16.07 -2.80 -34.46
N GLN A 882 16.55 -1.55 -34.43
CA GLN A 882 15.80 -0.43 -33.86
C GLN A 882 14.44 -0.19 -34.55
N SER A 883 14.29 -0.57 -35.82
CA SER A 883 13.00 -0.48 -36.51
C SER A 883 11.97 -1.40 -35.88
N GLU A 884 12.35 -2.66 -35.67
CA GLU A 884 11.49 -3.66 -35.07
C GLU A 884 11.25 -3.39 -33.57
N TRP A 885 12.28 -2.95 -32.85
CA TRP A 885 12.15 -2.57 -31.44
C TRP A 885 11.11 -1.45 -31.23
N LEU A 886 11.21 -0.38 -32.01
CA LEU A 886 10.28 0.75 -31.94
C LEU A 886 8.88 0.36 -32.40
N ARG A 887 8.75 -0.48 -33.44
CA ARG A 887 7.47 -1.04 -33.85
C ARG A 887 6.79 -1.78 -32.70
N ARG A 888 7.51 -2.68 -32.01
CA ARG A 888 7.00 -3.39 -30.83
C ARG A 888 6.63 -2.44 -29.70
N SER A 889 7.47 -1.44 -29.41
CA SER A 889 7.23 -0.45 -28.36
C SER A 889 5.91 0.30 -28.57
N ILE A 890 5.61 0.70 -29.82
CA ILE A 890 4.35 1.34 -30.19
C ILE A 890 3.17 0.36 -30.05
N MET A 891 3.33 -0.89 -30.50
CA MET A 891 2.30 -1.93 -30.36
C MET A 891 1.91 -2.19 -28.90
N TYR A 892 2.86 -2.13 -27.96
CA TYR A 892 2.57 -2.25 -26.53
C TYR A 892 1.62 -1.15 -26.07
N THR A 893 1.93 0.10 -26.37
CA THR A 893 1.05 1.23 -26.00
C THR A 893 -0.30 1.11 -26.68
N ALA A 894 -0.31 0.74 -27.96
CA ALA A 894 -1.53 0.58 -28.74
C ALA A 894 -2.45 -0.55 -28.22
N GLY A 895 -1.86 -1.62 -27.68
CA GLY A 895 -2.58 -2.73 -27.06
C GLY A 895 -2.87 -2.53 -25.56
N SER A 896 -2.63 -1.35 -24.99
CA SER A 896 -2.81 -1.15 -23.54
C SER A 896 -4.23 -0.79 -23.10
N GLY A 897 -5.15 -0.57 -24.05
CA GLY A 897 -6.51 -0.08 -23.79
C GLY A 897 -7.31 -0.92 -22.80
N LYS A 898 -7.22 -2.26 -22.89
CA LYS A 898 -7.87 -3.21 -21.97
C LYS A 898 -7.47 -3.00 -20.51
N PHE A 899 -6.26 -2.52 -20.24
CA PHE A 899 -5.67 -2.45 -18.91
C PHE A 899 -5.91 -1.11 -18.19
N SER A 900 -6.84 -0.30 -18.69
CA SER A 900 -7.36 0.84 -17.92
C SER A 900 -8.17 0.37 -16.72
N SER A 901 -7.93 0.99 -15.56
CA SER A 901 -8.76 0.76 -14.37
C SER A 901 -10.21 1.24 -14.55
N ASP A 902 -10.51 2.10 -15.52
CA ASP A 902 -11.89 2.51 -15.81
C ASP A 902 -12.73 1.33 -16.31
N ARG A 903 -12.16 0.51 -17.19
CA ARG A 903 -12.82 -0.70 -17.68
C ARG A 903 -13.06 -1.66 -16.51
N THR A 904 -12.05 -1.89 -15.66
CA THR A 904 -12.20 -2.71 -14.45
C THR A 904 -13.32 -2.18 -13.56
N ILE A 905 -13.36 -0.87 -13.29
CA ILE A 905 -14.36 -0.26 -12.41
C ILE A 905 -15.77 -0.28 -13.02
N ARG A 906 -15.92 -0.12 -14.34
CA ARG A 906 -17.20 -0.35 -15.03
C ARG A 906 -17.71 -1.77 -14.83
N GLU A 907 -16.87 -2.78 -15.05
CA GLU A 907 -17.23 -4.18 -14.81
C GLU A 907 -17.66 -4.43 -13.36
N TYR A 908 -16.92 -3.89 -12.38
CA TYR A 908 -17.30 -3.99 -10.97
C TYR A 908 -18.66 -3.31 -10.69
N ALA A 909 -18.86 -2.11 -11.23
CA ALA A 909 -20.09 -1.33 -11.06
C ALA A 909 -21.31 -2.05 -11.65
N GLU A 910 -21.15 -2.69 -12.80
CA GLU A 910 -22.22 -3.39 -13.53
C GLU A 910 -22.52 -4.78 -12.94
N ASP A 911 -21.49 -5.61 -12.73
CA ASP A 911 -21.66 -7.05 -12.44
C ASP A 911 -21.71 -7.40 -10.96
N ILE A 912 -21.23 -6.51 -10.07
CA ILE A 912 -21.08 -6.79 -8.64
C ILE A 912 -21.82 -5.74 -7.81
N TRP A 913 -21.50 -4.45 -7.99
CA TRP A 913 -22.02 -3.40 -7.12
C TRP A 913 -23.43 -2.97 -7.52
N HIS A 914 -23.76 -3.08 -8.81
CA HIS A 914 -24.98 -2.56 -9.42
C HIS A 914 -25.19 -1.08 -9.06
N VAL A 915 -24.14 -0.28 -9.30
CA VAL A 915 -24.09 1.17 -9.01
C VAL A 915 -23.96 1.93 -10.33
N THR A 916 -24.80 2.94 -10.51
CA THR A 916 -24.80 3.79 -11.70
C THR A 916 -24.12 5.13 -11.42
N PRO A 917 -23.55 5.79 -12.44
CA PRO A 917 -23.01 7.14 -12.31
C PRO A 917 -24.03 8.14 -11.74
N SER A 918 -23.57 9.05 -10.88
CA SER A 918 -24.34 10.15 -10.30
C SER A 918 -23.47 11.41 -10.32
N ARG A 919 -23.54 12.15 -11.43
CA ARG A 919 -22.68 13.31 -11.70
C ARG A 919 -23.31 14.61 -11.17
N PRO A 920 -22.58 15.42 -10.37
CA PRO A 920 -23.04 16.74 -9.99
C PRO A 920 -23.10 17.68 -11.19
N THR A 921 -24.00 18.65 -11.16
CA THR A 921 -24.04 19.73 -12.16
C THR A 921 -22.73 20.54 -12.10
N ALA A 922 -22.18 20.87 -13.27
CA ALA A 922 -20.93 21.61 -13.39
C ALA A 922 -20.98 22.99 -12.69
#